data_AF-A0A062VJK6-F1
#
_entry.id   AF-A0A062VJK6-F1
#
_cell.length_a   1.000
_cell.length_b   1.000
_cell.length_c   1.000
_cell.angle_alpha   90.00
_cell.angle_beta   90.00
_cell.angle_gamma   90.00
#
_symmetry.space_group_name_H-M   'P 1'
#
loop_
_entity.id
_entity.type
_entity.pdbx_description
1 polymer ?
#
loop_
_entity_poly.entity_id
_entity_poly.type
_entity_poly.pdbx_seq_one_letter_code
_entity_poly.pdbx_strand_id
1 'polypeptide(L)'
;MLLGFLREALLSGSAHLSTQNGDAPYDAPSLGWVDQSAGQVSQWRPLGSRIGVIVGEGDAQRVYLIPSTAIGVANAVAQRADEVFSETTHSIASSFESHGWLVKDHEGKRSGSRRIGGQKVRVWDIPLSALLGSDDEPGTSAPTDGPTTDPDNQPGGLFDVDPTPNAPTKPSAPTELIDEEPPVEEYPPTDPYLDEATVEPTPERPAVEEAAPTAAAPLPAHPAGRRNSSTPFRASVAVLHTDGVWLPDGTHFDLDEEISHAGQIAMLAARLGLGTQINTGPSKLRRTERGQVYLTLDFALSLGIPFDQLPAPGSFRYREKLHEATTDASFIALARESGFQVSGKDALDPNLEVWHDDNPDIGVLIGFLPALEPSFQLTILKDQPTPIEIADRLQRFTSALRFPYRKTPSSTGLDLLFALHPRSERDRLFASSPSPRVLHEAGHDESDLDWQRALTAEEKEHTWAHAYDRGGSYLAAIAGLEVGIGSPTHHPEPLVFTKLPGYWNITIPEHGHWLTPNLFSRSGITGDATAGSRVWVATPTMELAVELGIEPEIHEAYLWHEKGRIFDSWQKRMRDARQTLDTDDPNDQTARDLLKKVYVSGLGIMSSDTYRSGRHGFAPHRYDHVIAKARANIMRRVFQIGRDTNRWPAAISKDTLIYTSPDVDAAASWPGKPEHYGRGLGHFKYEGSAELAAHAQYFTGDARPYEGKQQLVEIF
;
A
#
# COMPACT_ATOMS: atom_id res chain seq x y z
N MET A 1 -23.61 -25.35 -4.01
CA MET A 1 -22.40 -26.07 -4.47
C MET A 1 -21.36 -26.27 -3.38
N LEU A 2 -21.16 -25.31 -2.46
CA LEU A 2 -20.18 -25.38 -1.37
C LEU A 2 -20.14 -26.73 -0.62
N LEU A 3 -21.28 -27.24 -0.14
CA LEU A 3 -21.33 -28.47 0.66
C LEU A 3 -20.86 -29.70 -0.14
N GLY A 4 -21.04 -29.72 -1.46
CA GLY A 4 -20.53 -30.77 -2.34
C GLY A 4 -19.01 -30.82 -2.34
N PHE A 5 -18.35 -29.68 -2.55
CA PHE A 5 -16.89 -29.58 -2.52
C PHE A 5 -16.30 -29.86 -1.14
N LEU A 6 -17.01 -29.50 -0.06
CA LEU A 6 -16.56 -29.83 1.30
C LEU A 6 -16.65 -31.33 1.59
N ARG A 7 -17.69 -32.02 1.11
CA ARG A 7 -17.78 -33.49 1.20
C ARG A 7 -16.63 -34.17 0.46
N GLU A 8 -16.34 -33.71 -0.75
CA GLU A 8 -15.21 -34.21 -1.53
C GLU A 8 -13.86 -33.92 -0.84
N ALA A 9 -13.72 -32.76 -0.21
CA ALA A 9 -12.53 -32.42 0.56
C ALA A 9 -12.34 -33.31 1.81
N LEU A 10 -13.42 -33.68 2.49
CA LEU A 10 -13.40 -34.60 3.62
C LEU A 10 -13.03 -36.02 3.18
N LEU A 11 -13.63 -36.52 2.10
CA LEU A 11 -13.34 -37.84 1.54
C LEU A 11 -11.91 -37.97 0.98
N SER A 12 -11.39 -36.90 0.37
CA SER A 12 -10.02 -36.86 -0.15
C SER A 12 -8.95 -36.57 0.92
N GLY A 13 -9.35 -36.33 2.17
CA GLY A 13 -8.44 -35.93 3.26
C GLY A 13 -7.81 -34.55 3.10
N SER A 14 -8.30 -33.72 2.15
CA SER A 14 -7.86 -32.33 1.95
C SER A 14 -8.42 -31.36 3.01
N ALA A 15 -9.47 -31.78 3.73
CA ALA A 15 -10.03 -31.11 4.89
C ALA A 15 -10.40 -32.12 5.98
N HIS A 16 -10.55 -31.65 7.23
CA HIS A 16 -11.05 -32.48 8.33
C HIS A 16 -12.00 -31.72 9.28
N LEU A 17 -12.85 -32.47 9.97
CA LEU A 17 -13.64 -32.03 11.11
C LEU A 17 -13.12 -32.68 12.39
N SER A 18 -13.12 -31.93 13.50
CA SER A 18 -12.65 -32.43 14.78
C SER A 18 -13.69 -32.25 15.89
N THR A 19 -13.45 -32.84 17.06
CA THR A 19 -14.16 -32.45 18.29
C THR A 19 -13.73 -31.05 18.76
N GLN A 20 -14.41 -30.49 19.76
CA GLN A 20 -14.05 -29.19 20.34
C GLN A 20 -12.61 -29.15 20.88
N ASN A 21 -12.14 -30.28 21.39
CA ASN A 21 -10.80 -30.44 21.96
C ASN A 21 -9.72 -30.67 20.89
N GLY A 22 -10.10 -30.88 19.63
CA GLY A 22 -9.18 -31.11 18.51
C GLY A 22 -8.92 -32.59 18.22
N ASP A 23 -9.57 -33.49 18.95
CA ASP A 23 -9.43 -34.94 18.77
C ASP A 23 -10.24 -35.47 17.57
N ALA A 24 -9.90 -36.69 17.15
CA ALA A 24 -10.62 -37.40 16.10
C ALA A 24 -12.06 -37.73 16.54
N PRO A 25 -13.07 -37.43 15.71
CA PRO A 25 -14.47 -37.79 15.98
C PRO A 25 -14.74 -39.29 15.81
N TYR A 26 -15.90 -39.78 16.29
CA TYR A 26 -16.28 -41.20 16.27
C TYR A 26 -16.23 -41.85 14.87
N ASP A 27 -16.56 -41.10 13.82
CA ASP A 27 -16.43 -41.51 12.42
C ASP A 27 -15.25 -40.79 11.73
N ALA A 28 -14.05 -40.95 12.29
CA ALA A 28 -12.84 -40.25 11.86
C ALA A 28 -12.54 -40.38 10.33
N PRO A 29 -12.70 -41.57 9.68
CA PRO A 29 -12.43 -41.72 8.25
C PRO A 29 -13.29 -40.84 7.35
N SER A 30 -14.59 -40.74 7.60
CA SER A 30 -15.51 -39.94 6.78
C SER A 30 -15.35 -38.44 7.01
N LEU A 31 -14.63 -38.07 8.07
CA LEU A 31 -14.43 -36.70 8.54
C LEU A 31 -12.99 -36.21 8.32
N GLY A 32 -12.23 -36.84 7.42
CA GLY A 32 -10.94 -36.37 6.94
C GLY A 32 -9.72 -36.80 7.76
N TRP A 33 -9.85 -37.88 8.54
CA TRP A 33 -8.75 -38.48 9.30
C TRP A 33 -8.31 -39.81 8.70
N VAL A 34 -7.01 -40.10 8.79
CA VAL A 34 -6.43 -41.36 8.31
C VAL A 34 -5.80 -42.11 9.48
N ASP A 35 -6.04 -43.42 9.55
CA ASP A 35 -5.38 -44.31 10.51
C ASP A 35 -3.95 -44.61 10.02
N GLN A 36 -2.95 -44.24 10.82
CA GLN A 36 -1.54 -44.51 10.55
C GLN A 36 -0.96 -45.57 11.49
N SER A 37 -1.81 -46.38 12.13
CA SER A 37 -1.33 -47.44 13.01
C SER A 37 -0.69 -48.59 12.21
N ALA A 38 0.51 -49.00 12.65
CA ALA A 38 1.16 -50.25 12.22
C ALA A 38 0.96 -51.39 13.25
N GLY A 39 0.00 -51.25 14.18
CA GLY A 39 -0.19 -52.14 15.33
C GLY A 39 -1.57 -51.99 16.01
N GLN A 40 -1.74 -52.58 17.20
CA GLN A 40 -3.05 -52.75 17.88
C GLN A 40 -3.71 -51.47 18.46
N VAL A 41 -3.12 -50.28 18.27
CA VAL A 41 -3.67 -49.00 18.75
C VAL A 41 -3.84 -48.05 17.57
N SER A 42 -5.07 -47.72 17.21
CA SER A 42 -5.37 -46.77 16.12
C SER A 42 -4.80 -45.39 16.43
N GLN A 43 -3.99 -44.87 15.52
CA GLN A 43 -3.40 -43.52 15.61
C GLN A 43 -3.93 -42.68 14.45
N TRP A 44 -5.02 -41.95 14.72
CA TRP A 44 -5.65 -41.07 13.74
C TRP A 44 -4.85 -39.77 13.57
N ARG A 45 -4.55 -39.41 12.33
CA ARG A 45 -3.96 -38.09 11.99
C ARG A 45 -4.84 -37.32 11.01
N PRO A 46 -5.03 -36.00 11.20
CA PRO A 46 -5.70 -35.15 10.23
C PRO A 46 -4.69 -34.77 9.13
N LEU A 47 -5.06 -34.94 7.86
CA LEU A 47 -4.19 -34.58 6.73
C LEU A 47 -4.52 -33.20 6.13
N GLY A 48 -5.76 -32.76 6.29
CA GLY A 48 -6.30 -31.58 5.62
C GLY A 48 -6.49 -30.35 6.52
N SER A 49 -6.98 -29.26 5.93
CA SER A 49 -7.34 -28.05 6.70
C SER A 49 -8.53 -28.31 7.64
N ARG A 50 -8.47 -27.80 8.88
CA ARG A 50 -9.59 -27.91 9.84
C ARG A 50 -10.72 -26.97 9.41
N ILE A 51 -11.75 -27.50 8.77
CA ILE A 51 -12.86 -26.68 8.23
C ILE A 51 -13.92 -26.36 9.29
N GLY A 52 -13.99 -27.13 10.39
CA GLY A 52 -14.96 -26.90 11.43
C GLY A 52 -14.86 -27.88 12.59
N VAL A 53 -15.79 -27.73 13.53
CA VAL A 53 -15.86 -28.51 14.76
C VAL A 53 -17.24 -29.09 14.96
N ILE A 54 -17.32 -30.36 15.32
CA ILE A 54 -18.58 -31.04 15.63
C ILE A 54 -18.95 -30.78 17.09
N VAL A 55 -20.21 -30.44 17.31
CA VAL A 55 -20.79 -30.18 18.64
C VAL A 55 -22.14 -30.89 18.78
N GLY A 56 -22.45 -31.32 20.01
CA GLY A 56 -23.65 -32.10 20.31
C GLY A 56 -23.42 -33.62 20.23
N GLU A 57 -24.39 -34.39 20.72
CA GLU A 57 -24.38 -35.85 20.77
C GLU A 57 -25.64 -36.43 20.10
N GLY A 58 -25.54 -37.64 19.51
CA GLY A 58 -26.65 -38.32 18.83
C GLY A 58 -27.13 -37.60 17.57
N ASP A 59 -28.44 -37.68 17.28
CA ASP A 59 -29.07 -37.12 16.08
C ASP A 59 -29.14 -35.58 16.04
N ALA A 60 -28.72 -34.91 17.13
CA ALA A 60 -28.70 -33.45 17.26
C ALA A 60 -27.32 -32.83 16.94
N GLN A 61 -26.43 -33.55 16.25
CA GLN A 61 -25.09 -33.07 15.93
C GLN A 61 -25.10 -31.87 14.98
N ARG A 62 -24.35 -30.83 15.36
CA ARG A 62 -24.14 -29.61 14.58
C ARG A 62 -22.66 -29.42 14.28
N VAL A 63 -22.36 -28.67 13.23
CA VAL A 63 -21.01 -28.29 12.85
C VAL A 63 -20.86 -26.77 12.89
N TYR A 64 -19.85 -26.33 13.63
CA TYR A 64 -19.35 -24.97 13.59
C TYR A 64 -18.35 -24.86 12.45
N LEU A 65 -18.85 -24.52 11.27
CA LEU A 65 -18.07 -24.42 10.04
C LEU A 65 -17.39 -23.05 9.95
N ILE A 66 -16.08 -23.03 9.75
CA ILE A 66 -15.26 -21.81 9.69
C ILE A 66 -15.33 -21.26 8.26
N PRO A 67 -15.98 -20.10 8.02
CA PRO A 67 -16.32 -19.66 6.66
C PRO A 67 -15.10 -19.46 5.75
N SER A 68 -14.04 -18.84 6.26
CA SER A 68 -12.81 -18.59 5.50
C SER A 68 -12.12 -19.89 5.07
N THR A 69 -12.01 -20.85 5.98
CA THR A 69 -11.37 -22.14 5.71
C THR A 69 -12.22 -23.00 4.78
N ALA A 70 -13.53 -23.05 5.01
CA ALA A 70 -14.46 -23.80 4.18
C ALA A 70 -14.49 -23.28 2.72
N ILE A 71 -14.54 -21.97 2.52
CA ILE A 71 -14.50 -21.36 1.19
C ILE A 71 -13.13 -21.60 0.53
N GLY A 72 -12.03 -21.49 1.27
CA GLY A 72 -10.68 -21.76 0.75
C GLY A 72 -10.51 -23.19 0.26
N VAL A 73 -10.98 -24.16 1.04
CA VAL A 73 -10.98 -25.58 0.67
C VAL A 73 -11.87 -25.84 -0.54
N ALA A 74 -13.09 -25.29 -0.57
CA ALA A 74 -14.00 -25.49 -1.69
C ALA A 74 -13.47 -24.92 -3.01
N ASN A 75 -12.80 -23.76 -2.98
CA ASN A 75 -12.10 -23.22 -4.14
C ASN A 75 -10.97 -24.14 -4.63
N ALA A 76 -10.20 -24.71 -3.70
CA ALA A 76 -9.10 -25.61 -4.05
C ALA A 76 -9.61 -26.92 -4.68
N VAL A 77 -10.77 -27.43 -4.22
CA VAL A 77 -11.42 -28.61 -4.82
C VAL A 77 -12.02 -28.27 -6.18
N ALA A 78 -12.78 -27.17 -6.30
CA ALA A 78 -13.37 -26.73 -7.55
C ALA A 78 -12.32 -26.52 -8.66
N GLN A 79 -11.17 -25.91 -8.32
CA GLN A 79 -10.05 -25.75 -9.26
C GLN A 79 -9.45 -27.07 -9.75
N ARG A 80 -9.39 -28.11 -8.91
CA ARG A 80 -8.92 -29.44 -9.34
C ARG A 80 -9.93 -30.14 -10.25
N ALA A 81 -11.21 -29.84 -10.07
CA ALA A 81 -12.30 -30.37 -10.89
C ALA A 81 -12.55 -29.57 -12.19
N ASP A 82 -11.76 -28.52 -12.46
CA ASP A 82 -11.99 -27.55 -13.55
C ASP A 82 -13.37 -26.88 -13.49
N GLU A 83 -13.91 -26.73 -12.27
CA GLU A 83 -15.19 -26.07 -11.99
C GLU A 83 -14.97 -24.66 -11.40
N VAL A 84 -15.91 -23.75 -11.66
CA VAL A 84 -15.87 -22.37 -11.15
C VAL A 84 -16.74 -22.24 -9.90
N PHE A 85 -16.10 -22.01 -8.74
CA PHE A 85 -16.81 -21.66 -7.50
C PHE A 85 -16.71 -20.15 -7.23
N SER A 86 -17.81 -19.41 -7.41
CA SER A 86 -17.85 -17.94 -7.28
C SER A 86 -18.77 -17.44 -6.17
N GLU A 87 -19.20 -18.30 -5.25
CA GLU A 87 -20.10 -17.92 -4.16
C GLU A 87 -19.37 -17.10 -3.07
N THR A 88 -20.03 -16.09 -2.52
CA THR A 88 -19.51 -15.24 -1.44
C THR A 88 -19.99 -15.71 -0.07
N THR A 89 -19.29 -15.31 1.00
CA THR A 89 -19.75 -15.57 2.39
C THR A 89 -21.19 -15.10 2.62
N HIS A 90 -21.61 -13.99 1.99
CA HIS A 90 -22.98 -13.47 2.12
C HIS A 90 -24.01 -14.34 1.38
N SER A 91 -23.72 -14.74 0.14
CA SER A 91 -24.63 -15.59 -0.65
C SER A 91 -24.77 -16.99 -0.05
N ILE A 92 -23.67 -17.56 0.45
CA ILE A 92 -23.67 -18.86 1.14
C ILE A 92 -24.49 -18.80 2.43
N ALA A 93 -24.26 -17.78 3.27
CA ALA A 93 -25.00 -17.62 4.51
C ALA A 93 -26.51 -17.37 4.27
N SER A 94 -26.85 -16.64 3.21
CA SER A 94 -28.24 -16.45 2.78
C SER A 94 -28.87 -17.76 2.29
N SER A 95 -28.10 -18.61 1.59
CA SER A 95 -28.56 -19.94 1.16
C SER A 95 -28.75 -20.88 2.36
N PHE A 96 -27.86 -20.88 3.35
CA PHE A 96 -28.05 -21.71 4.54
C PHE A 96 -29.25 -21.28 5.38
N GLU A 97 -29.53 -19.98 5.44
CA GLU A 97 -30.76 -19.47 6.06
C GLU A 97 -32.00 -19.91 5.27
N SER A 98 -31.99 -19.82 3.94
CA SER A 98 -33.15 -20.21 3.11
C SER A 98 -33.48 -21.69 3.20
N HIS A 99 -32.49 -22.55 3.48
CA HIS A 99 -32.68 -23.99 3.69
C HIS A 99 -33.00 -24.35 5.15
N GLY A 100 -33.10 -23.36 6.05
CA GLY A 100 -33.38 -23.59 7.48
C GLY A 100 -32.21 -24.19 8.26
N TRP A 101 -31.02 -24.32 7.66
CA TRP A 101 -29.84 -24.89 8.30
C TRP A 101 -29.16 -23.91 9.25
N LEU A 102 -29.33 -22.60 9.03
CA LEU A 102 -28.73 -21.55 9.85
C LEU A 102 -29.81 -20.66 10.45
N VAL A 103 -29.78 -20.52 11.78
CA VAL A 103 -30.65 -19.60 12.52
C VAL A 103 -29.85 -18.33 12.87
N LYS A 104 -30.47 -17.16 12.68
CA LYS A 104 -29.88 -15.87 13.07
C LYS A 104 -29.63 -15.83 14.57
N ASP A 105 -28.52 -15.24 15.00
CA ASP A 105 -28.31 -14.95 16.41
C ASP A 105 -29.25 -13.83 16.91
N HIS A 106 -29.24 -13.58 18.22
CA HIS A 106 -30.05 -12.53 18.86
C HIS A 106 -29.75 -11.10 18.34
N GLU A 107 -28.64 -10.89 17.63
CA GLU A 107 -28.27 -9.64 16.96
C GLU A 107 -28.64 -9.63 15.47
N GLY A 108 -29.36 -10.65 14.98
CA GLY A 108 -29.79 -10.78 13.58
C GLY A 108 -28.68 -11.20 12.61
N LYS A 109 -27.50 -11.61 13.09
CA LYS A 109 -26.37 -12.00 12.25
C LYS A 109 -26.46 -13.47 11.84
N ARG A 110 -26.10 -13.72 10.57
CA ARG A 110 -26.09 -15.06 9.94
C ARG A 110 -24.81 -15.88 10.23
N SER A 111 -24.10 -15.55 11.30
CA SER A 111 -22.85 -16.20 11.70
C SER A 111 -22.55 -15.84 13.15
N GLY A 112 -22.29 -16.83 13.99
CA GLY A 112 -22.04 -16.63 15.42
C GLY A 112 -20.56 -16.62 15.76
N SER A 113 -20.19 -15.93 16.85
CA SER A 113 -18.88 -16.14 17.48
C SER A 113 -18.95 -17.36 18.38
N ARG A 114 -18.05 -18.33 18.19
CA ARG A 114 -17.92 -19.53 19.03
C ARG A 114 -16.48 -19.69 19.50
N ARG A 115 -16.28 -20.35 20.64
CA ARG A 115 -14.94 -20.62 21.19
C ARG A 115 -14.46 -21.98 20.69
N ILE A 116 -13.39 -22.01 19.91
CA ILE A 116 -12.77 -23.23 19.36
C ILE A 116 -11.30 -23.22 19.80
N GLY A 117 -10.84 -24.27 20.50
CA GLY A 117 -9.45 -24.34 20.98
C GLY A 117 -9.03 -23.15 21.86
N GLY A 118 -9.95 -22.59 22.64
CA GLY A 118 -9.70 -21.43 23.49
C GLY A 118 -9.79 -20.05 22.81
N GLN A 119 -9.85 -19.99 21.47
CA GLN A 119 -9.96 -18.75 20.69
C GLN A 119 -11.40 -18.47 20.23
N LYS A 120 -11.79 -17.19 20.14
CA LYS A 120 -13.10 -16.79 19.58
C LYS A 120 -13.00 -16.74 18.05
N VAL A 121 -13.76 -17.60 17.38
CA VAL A 121 -13.79 -17.73 15.91
C VAL A 121 -15.22 -17.52 15.42
N ARG A 122 -15.37 -16.84 14.28
CA ARG A 122 -16.67 -16.65 13.62
C ARG A 122 -17.01 -17.88 12.79
N VAL A 123 -18.19 -18.45 13.02
CA VAL A 123 -18.61 -19.72 12.42
C VAL A 123 -20.03 -19.65 11.85
N TRP A 124 -20.28 -20.47 10.83
CA TRP A 124 -21.62 -20.89 10.47
C TRP A 124 -22.01 -22.09 11.32
N ASP A 125 -23.20 -22.01 11.90
CA ASP A 125 -23.75 -23.04 12.78
C ASP A 125 -24.82 -23.79 11.99
N ILE A 126 -24.49 -24.96 11.45
CA ILE A 126 -25.38 -25.77 10.59
C ILE A 126 -25.48 -27.22 11.12
N PRO A 127 -26.56 -27.96 10.82
CA PRO A 127 -26.63 -29.39 11.12
C PRO A 127 -25.49 -30.15 10.46
N LEU A 128 -24.92 -31.13 11.16
CA LEU A 128 -23.89 -31.99 10.57
C LEU A 128 -24.45 -32.80 9.38
N SER A 129 -25.72 -33.22 9.48
CA SER A 129 -26.46 -33.88 8.41
C SER A 129 -26.53 -33.06 7.11
N ALA A 130 -26.66 -31.74 7.19
CA ALA A 130 -26.64 -30.86 6.02
C ALA A 130 -25.29 -30.91 5.29
N LEU A 131 -24.19 -30.95 6.04
CA LEU A 131 -22.85 -31.07 5.49
C LEU A 131 -22.58 -32.47 4.92
N LEU A 132 -22.96 -33.53 5.62
CA LEU A 132 -22.67 -34.91 5.21
C LEU A 132 -23.65 -35.49 4.18
N GLY A 133 -24.85 -34.89 4.03
CA GLY A 133 -25.82 -35.24 2.99
C GLY A 133 -26.70 -36.46 3.30
N SER A 134 -27.04 -36.69 4.58
CA SER A 134 -28.03 -37.70 4.96
C SER A 134 -29.46 -37.20 4.67
N ASP A 135 -30.23 -37.96 3.88
CA ASP A 135 -31.62 -37.65 3.51
C ASP A 135 -32.53 -37.53 4.75
N ASP A 136 -32.90 -36.30 5.08
CA ASP A 136 -34.15 -35.97 5.77
C ASP A 136 -34.62 -34.63 5.19
N GLU A 137 -35.30 -34.68 4.04
CA GLU A 137 -36.12 -33.54 3.61
C GLU A 137 -37.34 -33.44 4.52
N PRO A 138 -37.62 -32.28 5.17
CA PRO A 138 -38.90 -32.07 5.82
C PRO A 138 -39.98 -31.86 4.75
N GLY A 139 -40.58 -32.96 4.31
CA GLY A 139 -41.74 -33.00 3.46
C GLY A 139 -43.01 -32.47 4.13
N THR A 140 -43.71 -31.63 3.38
CA THR A 140 -45.13 -31.26 3.52
C THR A 140 -46.04 -32.44 3.89
N SER A 141 -46.72 -32.36 5.03
CA SER A 141 -48.09 -32.87 5.21
C SER A 141 -48.76 -32.25 6.45
N ALA A 142 -49.88 -31.57 6.22
CA ALA A 142 -50.91 -31.27 7.23
C ALA A 142 -52.13 -32.16 6.93
N PRO A 143 -53.20 -32.20 7.77
CA PRO A 143 -53.30 -32.10 9.24
C PRO A 143 -54.14 -33.29 9.82
N THR A 144 -54.10 -33.55 11.14
CA THR A 144 -55.28 -34.03 11.93
C THR A 144 -54.99 -34.13 13.43
N ASP A 145 -55.83 -33.43 14.20
CA ASP A 145 -56.38 -33.65 15.56
C ASP A 145 -55.48 -34.03 16.77
N GLY A 146 -55.56 -33.17 17.81
CA GLY A 146 -54.83 -33.20 19.09
C GLY A 146 -55.28 -34.24 20.13
N PRO A 147 -55.18 -34.03 21.46
CA PRO A 147 -54.83 -32.80 22.20
C PRO A 147 -53.73 -32.96 23.28
N THR A 148 -53.23 -31.81 23.77
CA THR A 148 -52.77 -31.48 25.15
C THR A 148 -52.09 -32.55 26.04
N THR A 149 -50.86 -32.30 26.52
CA THR A 149 -50.52 -31.86 27.91
C THR A 149 -49.02 -32.09 28.20
N ASP A 150 -48.33 -31.04 28.65
CA ASP A 150 -47.13 -31.09 29.52
C ASP A 150 -47.53 -31.62 30.93
N PRO A 151 -46.68 -32.24 31.79
CA PRO A 151 -45.45 -31.62 32.31
C PRO A 151 -44.30 -32.57 32.80
N ASP A 152 -43.16 -31.97 33.16
CA ASP A 152 -42.14 -32.34 34.18
C ASP A 152 -41.80 -33.82 34.50
N ASN A 153 -40.50 -34.20 34.37
CA ASN A 153 -39.64 -34.63 35.51
C ASN A 153 -38.23 -35.12 35.06
N GLN A 154 -37.17 -34.53 35.62
CA GLN A 154 -35.88 -35.20 35.87
C GLN A 154 -36.03 -36.19 37.07
N PRO A 155 -35.03 -36.97 37.60
CA PRO A 155 -33.58 -37.07 37.31
C PRO A 155 -32.97 -38.52 37.31
N GLY A 156 -31.69 -38.64 36.92
CA GLY A 156 -30.64 -39.34 37.69
C GLY A 156 -30.45 -40.88 37.64
N GLY A 157 -29.28 -41.29 37.13
CA GLY A 157 -28.36 -42.24 37.80
C GLY A 157 -28.33 -43.70 37.32
N LEU A 158 -27.14 -44.23 36.99
CA LEU A 158 -26.42 -45.21 37.84
C LEU A 158 -25.14 -45.80 37.19
N PHE A 159 -24.12 -45.99 38.06
CA PHE A 159 -22.87 -46.79 38.02
C PHE A 159 -21.58 -46.14 37.46
N ASP A 160 -20.50 -45.79 38.22
CA ASP A 160 -19.64 -46.43 39.28
C ASP A 160 -18.72 -47.56 38.76
N VAL A 161 -17.41 -47.76 39.08
CA VAL A 161 -16.30 -47.11 39.84
C VAL A 161 -14.97 -47.73 39.33
N ASP A 162 -13.88 -46.95 39.38
CA ASP A 162 -12.41 -47.20 39.47
C ASP A 162 -11.90 -48.53 40.12
N PRO A 163 -10.59 -48.95 40.02
CA PRO A 163 -9.47 -48.21 40.64
C PRO A 163 -8.02 -48.30 40.04
N THR A 164 -7.23 -47.30 40.45
CA THR A 164 -5.76 -46.97 40.38
C THR A 164 -4.76 -48.03 40.96
N PRO A 165 -3.42 -47.81 41.23
CA PRO A 165 -2.44 -46.70 40.96
C PRO A 165 -0.95 -47.11 40.59
N ASN A 166 -0.08 -46.14 40.19
CA ASN A 166 1.34 -45.88 40.64
C ASN A 166 2.38 -45.41 39.58
N ALA A 167 2.84 -44.14 39.70
CA ALA A 167 4.20 -43.63 40.03
C ALA A 167 5.54 -44.18 39.39
N PRO A 168 6.70 -43.46 39.46
CA PRO A 168 7.56 -43.10 38.31
C PRO A 168 9.06 -43.49 38.40
N THR A 169 9.86 -43.37 37.31
CA THR A 169 11.35 -43.37 37.38
C THR A 169 12.07 -42.67 36.20
N LYS A 170 13.03 -41.79 36.54
CA LYS A 170 14.16 -41.22 35.76
C LYS A 170 15.32 -42.26 35.62
N PRO A 171 16.53 -41.94 35.09
CA PRO A 171 16.97 -41.28 33.84
C PRO A 171 18.10 -42.11 33.14
N SER A 172 18.62 -41.71 31.96
CA SER A 172 20.07 -41.82 31.59
C SER A 172 20.35 -41.31 30.16
N ALA A 173 21.31 -40.39 30.05
CA ALA A 173 22.08 -40.08 28.84
C ALA A 173 23.35 -40.95 28.83
N PRO A 174 24.36 -40.76 27.95
CA PRO A 174 24.43 -40.22 26.59
C PRO A 174 25.12 -41.24 25.63
N THR A 175 25.28 -40.94 24.32
CA THR A 175 26.52 -41.24 23.54
C THR A 175 26.44 -40.55 22.15
N GLU A 176 27.41 -39.65 21.94
CA GLU A 176 28.08 -39.20 20.70
C GLU A 176 28.12 -40.23 19.53
N LEU A 177 28.30 -39.95 18.24
CA LEU A 177 29.08 -38.93 17.52
C LEU A 177 28.89 -39.17 15.98
N ILE A 178 29.24 -38.14 15.20
CA ILE A 178 29.78 -38.14 13.81
C ILE A 178 28.88 -37.62 12.67
N ASP A 179 29.36 -36.48 12.16
CA ASP A 179 29.12 -35.77 10.92
C ASP A 179 29.31 -36.61 9.65
N GLU A 180 28.50 -36.35 8.63
CA GLU A 180 28.96 -36.22 7.24
C GLU A 180 28.10 -35.16 6.51
N GLU A 181 28.70 -34.02 6.15
CA GLU A 181 28.20 -33.06 5.16
C GLU A 181 28.44 -33.58 3.72
N PRO A 182 27.49 -33.40 2.79
CA PRO A 182 27.77 -33.36 1.36
C PRO A 182 27.81 -31.91 0.80
N PRO A 183 28.41 -31.69 -0.38
CA PRO A 183 29.13 -30.47 -0.70
C PRO A 183 28.27 -29.33 -1.25
N VAL A 184 28.76 -28.10 -1.02
CA VAL A 184 28.25 -26.83 -1.54
C VAL A 184 28.64 -26.69 -3.02
N GLU A 185 27.64 -26.57 -3.91
CA GLU A 185 27.85 -26.06 -5.28
C GLU A 185 28.11 -24.55 -5.22
N GLU A 186 29.33 -24.14 -5.56
CA GLU A 186 29.71 -22.75 -5.79
C GLU A 186 28.97 -22.18 -7.02
N TYR A 187 28.11 -21.19 -6.79
CA TYR A 187 27.63 -20.30 -7.85
C TYR A 187 28.55 -19.08 -7.92
N PRO A 188 29.14 -18.74 -9.09
CA PRO A 188 29.96 -17.54 -9.21
C PRO A 188 29.08 -16.27 -9.16
N PRO A 189 29.58 -15.16 -8.58
CA PRO A 189 28.85 -13.91 -8.54
C PRO A 189 28.78 -13.30 -9.94
N THR A 190 27.58 -13.19 -10.49
CA THR A 190 27.31 -12.42 -11.71
C THR A 190 26.97 -10.98 -11.31
N ASP A 191 27.90 -10.08 -11.60
CA ASP A 191 27.75 -8.63 -11.53
C ASP A 191 26.91 -8.15 -12.73
N PRO A 192 25.71 -7.57 -12.54
CA PRO A 192 24.84 -7.17 -13.64
C PRO A 192 25.16 -5.79 -14.25
N TYR A 193 26.35 -5.20 -14.01
CA TYR A 193 26.68 -3.86 -14.51
C TYR A 193 28.00 -3.71 -15.30
N LEU A 194 28.60 -4.80 -15.78
CA LEU A 194 29.75 -4.72 -16.68
C LEU A 194 29.54 -5.59 -17.92
N ASP A 195 29.10 -4.98 -19.01
CA ASP A 195 29.37 -5.47 -20.36
C ASP A 195 30.09 -4.37 -21.13
N GLU A 196 31.41 -4.54 -21.27
CA GLU A 196 32.26 -3.75 -22.16
C GLU A 196 31.97 -4.16 -23.60
N ALA A 197 31.21 -3.34 -24.32
CA ALA A 197 31.13 -3.42 -25.78
C ALA A 197 32.21 -2.52 -26.40
N THR A 198 33.19 -3.16 -27.01
CA THR A 198 34.27 -2.57 -27.81
C THR A 198 33.68 -1.81 -29.01
N VAL A 199 33.99 -0.52 -29.13
CA VAL A 199 33.55 0.33 -30.26
C VAL A 199 34.64 0.34 -31.33
N GLU A 200 34.35 -0.23 -32.50
CA GLU A 200 35.07 0.09 -33.74
C GLU A 200 34.39 1.27 -34.47
N PRO A 201 35.15 2.16 -35.14
CA PRO A 201 34.63 3.40 -35.72
C PRO A 201 34.11 3.19 -37.14
N THR A 202 33.05 3.89 -37.55
CA THR A 202 32.53 3.93 -38.94
C THR A 202 31.87 5.32 -39.17
N PRO A 203 31.93 5.93 -40.37
CA PRO A 203 32.64 7.19 -40.59
C PRO A 203 31.70 8.39 -40.78
N GLU A 204 32.29 9.58 -40.70
CA GLU A 204 31.69 10.88 -41.00
C GLU A 204 31.06 10.96 -42.41
N ARG A 205 29.92 11.65 -42.49
CA ARG A 205 29.39 12.29 -43.70
C ARG A 205 28.61 13.57 -43.32
N PRO A 206 28.53 14.55 -44.23
CA PRO A 206 29.06 15.88 -43.99
C PRO A 206 28.00 16.93 -43.64
N ALA A 207 28.51 18.03 -43.11
CA ALA A 207 27.81 19.26 -42.76
C ALA A 207 26.91 19.78 -43.89
N VAL A 208 25.70 20.21 -43.51
CA VAL A 208 24.83 21.05 -44.33
C VAL A 208 24.77 22.44 -43.68
N GLU A 209 24.92 23.40 -44.58
CA GLU A 209 25.20 24.81 -44.46
C GLU A 209 24.10 25.61 -43.74
N GLU A 210 24.55 26.52 -42.88
CA GLU A 210 23.76 27.45 -42.08
C GLU A 210 23.29 28.62 -42.96
N ALA A 211 21.98 28.89 -43.01
CA ALA A 211 21.41 30.07 -43.66
C ALA A 211 20.56 30.88 -42.67
N ALA A 212 20.95 32.13 -42.47
CA ALA A 212 20.32 33.13 -41.61
C ALA A 212 19.06 33.77 -42.29
N PRO A 213 18.26 34.59 -41.58
CA PRO A 213 16.80 34.51 -41.60
C PRO A 213 16.12 35.43 -42.61
N THR A 214 14.91 35.06 -43.07
CA THR A 214 13.99 35.94 -43.80
C THR A 214 12.67 36.09 -43.05
N ALA A 215 12.13 37.31 -43.12
CA ALA A 215 11.08 37.89 -42.31
C ALA A 215 9.72 37.16 -42.30
N ALA A 216 9.00 37.42 -41.22
CA ALA A 216 7.72 36.86 -40.81
C ALA A 216 6.56 37.04 -41.82
N ALA A 217 5.79 35.97 -41.97
CA ALA A 217 4.39 35.96 -42.43
C ALA A 217 3.61 34.95 -41.55
N PRO A 218 2.32 35.18 -41.27
CA PRO A 218 1.58 34.47 -40.22
C PRO A 218 1.33 33.00 -40.61
N LEU A 219 1.69 32.09 -39.70
CA LEU A 219 1.51 30.65 -39.90
C LEU A 219 0.02 30.26 -39.83
N PRO A 220 -0.46 29.40 -40.74
CA PRO A 220 -1.80 28.81 -40.65
C PRO A 220 -1.86 27.82 -39.48
N ALA A 221 -3.04 27.73 -38.86
CA ALA A 221 -3.34 26.83 -37.75
C ALA A 221 -2.83 25.40 -38.03
N HIS A 222 -1.97 24.90 -37.14
CA HIS A 222 -1.53 23.52 -37.18
C HIS A 222 -2.74 22.59 -37.01
N PRO A 223 -2.96 21.61 -37.91
CA PRO A 223 -3.99 20.61 -37.68
C PRO A 223 -3.55 19.76 -36.48
N ALA A 224 -4.47 19.59 -35.53
CA ALA A 224 -4.29 18.77 -34.34
C ALA A 224 -3.63 17.43 -34.70
N GLY A 225 -2.43 17.20 -34.16
CA GLY A 225 -1.74 15.93 -34.27
C GLY A 225 -2.68 14.82 -33.79
N ARG A 226 -2.93 13.84 -34.66
CA ARG A 226 -3.67 12.62 -34.34
C ARG A 226 -3.09 11.99 -33.08
N ARG A 227 -3.78 12.16 -31.95
CA ARG A 227 -3.54 11.39 -30.73
C ARG A 227 -3.91 9.94 -31.04
N ASN A 228 -2.95 9.03 -30.97
CA ASN A 228 -3.20 7.58 -31.05
C ASN A 228 -4.08 7.17 -29.85
N SER A 229 -5.40 7.18 -29.99
CA SER A 229 -6.33 6.77 -28.94
C SER A 229 -6.45 5.25 -28.90
N SER A 230 -5.55 4.59 -28.17
CA SER A 230 -5.70 3.17 -27.82
C SER A 230 -6.62 2.95 -26.61
N THR A 231 -7.29 3.98 -26.10
CA THR A 231 -8.20 3.93 -24.96
C THR A 231 -9.67 3.90 -25.42
N PRO A 232 -10.55 3.13 -24.78
CA PRO A 232 -11.98 3.10 -25.11
C PRO A 232 -12.73 4.36 -24.66
N PHE A 233 -12.11 5.19 -23.82
CA PHE A 233 -12.71 6.41 -23.26
C PHE A 233 -12.24 7.65 -24.01
N ARG A 234 -13.14 8.65 -24.11
CA ARG A 234 -12.86 9.94 -24.73
C ARG A 234 -11.93 10.79 -23.87
N ALA A 235 -12.18 10.81 -22.57
CA ALA A 235 -11.40 11.52 -21.56
C ALA A 235 -11.55 10.80 -20.20
N SER A 236 -10.70 11.14 -19.24
CA SER A 236 -10.76 10.64 -17.86
C SER A 236 -11.57 11.55 -16.95
N VAL A 237 -11.62 12.84 -17.28
CA VAL A 237 -12.13 13.90 -16.43
C VAL A 237 -12.91 14.94 -17.25
N ALA A 238 -13.89 15.58 -16.61
CA ALA A 238 -14.55 16.78 -17.08
C ALA A 238 -14.75 17.78 -15.94
N VAL A 239 -14.92 19.06 -16.25
CA VAL A 239 -15.25 20.11 -15.28
C VAL A 239 -16.63 20.67 -15.60
N LEU A 240 -17.52 20.64 -14.62
CA LEU A 240 -18.88 21.14 -14.72
C LEU A 240 -18.95 22.55 -14.13
N HIS A 241 -19.31 23.51 -14.97
CA HIS A 241 -19.44 24.92 -14.65
C HIS A 241 -20.86 25.41 -14.99
N THR A 242 -21.18 26.65 -14.63
CA THR A 242 -22.51 27.25 -14.84
C THR A 242 -22.86 27.45 -16.31
N ASP A 243 -21.86 27.53 -17.19
CA ASP A 243 -22.02 27.64 -18.63
C ASP A 243 -22.02 26.30 -19.37
N GLY A 244 -21.78 25.18 -18.69
CA GLY A 244 -21.77 23.86 -19.30
C GLY A 244 -20.68 22.94 -18.76
N VAL A 245 -20.37 21.89 -19.52
CA VAL A 245 -19.32 20.92 -19.18
C VAL A 245 -18.12 21.05 -20.12
N TRP A 246 -16.95 21.19 -19.53
CA TRP A 246 -15.67 21.37 -20.20
C TRP A 246 -14.86 20.09 -20.18
N LEU A 247 -14.38 19.68 -21.35
CA LEU A 247 -13.45 18.56 -21.53
C LEU A 247 -11.99 19.03 -21.64
N PRO A 248 -11.01 18.16 -21.35
CA PRO A 248 -9.59 18.49 -21.42
C PRO A 248 -9.07 18.86 -22.81
N ASP A 249 -9.79 18.48 -23.88
CA ASP A 249 -9.44 18.82 -25.26
C ASP A 249 -9.97 20.21 -25.68
N GLY A 250 -10.61 20.93 -24.75
CA GLY A 250 -11.25 22.21 -24.98
C GLY A 250 -12.65 22.13 -25.56
N THR A 251 -13.20 20.93 -25.74
CA THR A 251 -14.61 20.79 -26.09
C THR A 251 -15.49 21.27 -24.93
N HIS A 252 -16.47 22.09 -25.26
CA HIS A 252 -17.52 22.52 -24.35
C HIS A 252 -18.86 21.95 -24.82
N PHE A 253 -19.68 21.50 -23.87
CA PHE A 253 -21.06 21.07 -24.13
C PHE A 253 -22.00 21.88 -23.25
N ASP A 254 -23.03 22.45 -23.88
CA ASP A 254 -24.18 23.00 -23.19
C ASP A 254 -24.93 21.88 -22.45
N LEU A 255 -25.55 22.23 -21.32
CA LEU A 255 -26.42 21.30 -20.59
C LEU A 255 -27.79 21.29 -21.26
N ASP A 256 -28.12 20.17 -21.91
CA ASP A 256 -29.44 19.96 -22.52
C ASP A 256 -30.59 20.02 -21.50
N GLU A 257 -30.30 19.65 -20.25
CA GLU A 257 -31.23 19.61 -19.13
C GLU A 257 -30.56 20.18 -17.88
N GLU A 258 -31.36 20.86 -17.04
CA GLU A 258 -30.88 21.34 -15.75
C GLU A 258 -30.52 20.15 -14.83
N ILE A 259 -29.30 20.17 -14.32
CA ILE A 259 -28.82 19.16 -13.37
C ILE A 259 -29.35 19.53 -11.99
N SER A 260 -30.21 18.68 -11.45
CA SER A 260 -30.79 18.82 -10.11
C SER A 260 -30.26 17.79 -9.11
N HIS A 261 -29.67 16.68 -9.59
CA HIS A 261 -29.16 15.61 -8.71
C HIS A 261 -27.92 14.89 -9.23
N ALA A 262 -27.21 14.19 -8.33
CA ALA A 262 -25.92 13.56 -8.61
C ALA A 262 -26.00 12.45 -9.68
N GLY A 263 -27.14 11.77 -9.81
CA GLY A 263 -27.40 10.73 -10.80
C GLY A 263 -27.34 11.24 -12.25
N GLN A 264 -27.84 12.44 -12.52
CA GLN A 264 -27.72 13.07 -13.84
C GLN A 264 -26.26 13.31 -14.24
N ILE A 265 -25.38 13.61 -13.28
CA ILE A 265 -23.94 13.73 -13.53
C ILE A 265 -23.32 12.37 -13.89
N ALA A 266 -23.78 11.28 -13.28
CA ALA A 266 -23.34 9.93 -13.66
C ALA A 266 -23.76 9.57 -15.10
N MET A 267 -24.99 9.93 -15.50
CA MET A 267 -25.47 9.76 -16.87
C MET A 267 -24.70 10.63 -17.86
N LEU A 268 -24.42 11.89 -17.50
CA LEU A 268 -23.61 12.80 -18.30
C LEU A 268 -22.20 12.22 -18.52
N ALA A 269 -21.55 11.75 -17.46
CA ALA A 269 -20.22 11.13 -17.55
C ALA A 269 -20.21 9.90 -18.47
N ALA A 270 -21.24 9.05 -18.40
CA ALA A 270 -21.40 7.90 -19.29
C ALA A 270 -21.60 8.34 -20.75
N ARG A 271 -22.44 9.35 -21.00
CA ARG A 271 -22.70 9.92 -22.35
C ARG A 271 -21.43 10.52 -22.97
N LEU A 272 -20.62 11.18 -22.16
CA LEU A 272 -19.35 11.77 -22.57
C LEU A 272 -18.23 10.72 -22.75
N GLY A 273 -18.48 9.45 -22.38
CA GLY A 273 -17.52 8.37 -22.48
C GLY A 273 -16.32 8.58 -21.55
N LEU A 274 -16.55 9.04 -20.33
CA LEU A 274 -15.50 9.31 -19.35
C LEU A 274 -15.03 8.04 -18.65
N GLY A 275 -13.72 7.86 -18.53
CA GLY A 275 -13.12 6.75 -17.79
C GLY A 275 -11.61 6.66 -17.97
N THR A 276 -10.98 5.79 -17.18
CA THR A 276 -9.54 5.56 -17.25
C THR A 276 -9.24 4.08 -17.38
N GLN A 277 -8.37 3.72 -18.32
CA GLN A 277 -7.87 2.35 -18.42
C GLN A 277 -6.58 2.21 -17.59
N ILE A 278 -6.59 1.35 -16.57
CA ILE A 278 -5.42 1.15 -15.69
C ILE A 278 -4.42 0.17 -16.32
N ASN A 279 -4.89 -0.97 -16.85
CA ASN A 279 -4.04 -2.07 -17.33
C ASN A 279 -4.31 -2.44 -18.80
N THR A 280 -3.26 -2.84 -19.52
CA THR A 280 -3.29 -3.37 -20.89
C THR A 280 -2.50 -4.68 -20.96
N GLY A 281 -3.08 -5.75 -21.53
CA GLY A 281 -2.38 -7.01 -21.81
C GLY A 281 -3.32 -8.20 -22.09
N PRO A 282 -2.86 -9.24 -22.82
CA PRO A 282 -3.72 -10.32 -23.35
C PRO A 282 -4.30 -11.28 -22.31
N SER A 283 -3.72 -11.38 -21.10
CA SER A 283 -4.24 -12.20 -20.00
C SER A 283 -4.71 -11.41 -18.76
N LYS A 284 -4.73 -10.07 -18.84
CA LYS A 284 -5.08 -9.20 -17.70
C LYS A 284 -6.49 -8.67 -17.92
N LEU A 285 -7.45 -9.06 -17.05
CA LEU A 285 -8.79 -8.48 -17.03
C LEU A 285 -8.70 -6.96 -17.23
N ARG A 286 -9.46 -6.42 -18.20
CA ARG A 286 -9.53 -4.98 -18.47
C ARG A 286 -9.97 -4.27 -17.19
N ARG A 287 -9.01 -3.68 -16.47
CA ARG A 287 -9.30 -2.91 -15.27
C ARG A 287 -9.43 -1.45 -15.65
N THR A 288 -10.65 -0.94 -15.54
CA THR A 288 -11.00 0.45 -15.78
C THR A 288 -11.36 1.13 -14.46
N GLU A 289 -11.23 2.45 -14.43
CA GLU A 289 -11.79 3.32 -13.40
C GLU A 289 -12.85 4.23 -14.00
N ARG A 290 -13.82 4.58 -13.16
CA ARG A 290 -14.92 5.49 -13.50
C ARG A 290 -14.37 6.85 -13.92
N GLY A 291 -15.09 7.52 -14.80
CA GLY A 291 -14.85 8.92 -15.14
C GLY A 291 -15.02 9.84 -13.93
N GLN A 292 -14.41 11.03 -14.02
CA GLN A 292 -14.48 12.03 -12.96
C GLN A 292 -15.11 13.30 -13.46
N VAL A 293 -15.97 13.90 -12.63
CA VAL A 293 -16.55 15.22 -12.92
C VAL A 293 -16.30 16.12 -11.74
N TYR A 294 -15.62 17.24 -11.98
CA TYR A 294 -15.32 18.23 -10.96
C TYR A 294 -16.24 19.43 -11.07
N LEU A 295 -16.87 19.83 -9.96
CA LEU A 295 -17.83 20.95 -9.93
C LEU A 295 -17.13 22.21 -9.44
N THR A 296 -17.31 23.32 -10.15
CA THR A 296 -16.84 24.63 -9.68
C THR A 296 -17.66 25.13 -8.49
N LEU A 297 -17.15 26.15 -7.80
CA LEU A 297 -17.87 26.79 -6.70
C LEU A 297 -19.24 27.31 -7.17
N ASP A 298 -19.26 28.09 -8.26
CA ASP A 298 -20.51 28.70 -8.75
C ASP A 298 -21.58 27.66 -9.10
N PHE A 299 -21.18 26.53 -9.70
CA PHE A 299 -22.10 25.45 -10.02
C PHE A 299 -22.61 24.73 -8.77
N ALA A 300 -21.76 24.55 -7.76
CA ALA A 300 -22.20 23.98 -6.49
C ALA A 300 -23.19 24.91 -5.77
N LEU A 301 -22.99 26.24 -5.83
CA LEU A 301 -23.91 27.22 -5.28
C LEU A 301 -25.26 27.23 -6.01
N SER A 302 -25.28 27.04 -7.35
CA SER A 302 -26.55 26.93 -8.10
C SER A 302 -27.35 25.68 -7.74
N LEU A 303 -26.69 24.63 -7.25
CA LEU A 303 -27.34 23.44 -6.68
C LEU A 303 -27.83 23.63 -5.23
N GLY A 304 -27.68 24.84 -4.67
CA GLY A 304 -28.04 25.14 -3.30
C GLY A 304 -27.06 24.59 -2.25
N ILE A 305 -25.83 24.22 -2.64
CA ILE A 305 -24.81 23.69 -1.73
C ILE A 305 -23.96 24.85 -1.20
N PRO A 306 -24.03 25.20 0.10
CA PRO A 306 -23.54 26.48 0.62
C PRO A 306 -22.03 26.46 0.94
N PHE A 307 -21.18 26.12 -0.03
CA PHE A 307 -19.72 26.07 0.17
C PHE A 307 -19.10 27.44 0.51
N ASP A 308 -19.74 28.53 0.12
CA ASP A 308 -19.35 29.91 0.44
C ASP A 308 -19.53 30.27 1.93
N GLN A 309 -20.39 29.54 2.63
CA GLN A 309 -20.69 29.73 4.06
C GLN A 309 -19.89 28.77 4.96
N LEU A 310 -19.17 27.81 4.36
CA LEU A 310 -18.36 26.85 5.08
C LEU A 310 -16.96 27.41 5.37
N PRO A 311 -16.30 26.96 6.46
CA PRO A 311 -14.92 27.35 6.69
C PRO A 311 -14.00 26.76 5.61
N ALA A 312 -12.77 27.26 5.54
CA ALA A 312 -11.79 26.77 4.56
C ALA A 312 -11.60 25.23 4.67
N PRO A 313 -11.48 24.51 3.54
CA PRO A 313 -11.24 23.07 3.53
C PRO A 313 -10.05 22.68 4.40
N GLY A 314 -10.18 21.58 5.13
CA GLY A 314 -9.15 21.10 6.06
C GLY A 314 -9.11 21.83 7.40
N SER A 315 -9.94 22.86 7.63
CA SER A 315 -10.08 23.45 8.96
C SER A 315 -10.62 22.45 9.99
N PHE A 316 -10.38 22.72 11.27
CA PHE A 316 -10.99 21.96 12.36
C PHE A 316 -12.53 21.91 12.20
N ARG A 317 -13.12 20.71 12.36
CA ARG A 317 -14.57 20.44 12.19
C ARG A 317 -15.15 20.80 10.81
N TYR A 318 -14.33 20.93 9.75
CA TYR A 318 -14.83 21.19 8.39
C TYR A 318 -15.88 20.17 7.94
N ARG A 319 -15.57 18.85 8.07
CA ARG A 319 -16.49 17.77 7.66
C ARG A 319 -17.81 17.79 8.41
N GLU A 320 -17.77 18.07 9.71
CA GLU A 320 -18.97 18.15 10.54
C GLU A 320 -19.87 19.29 10.10
N LYS A 321 -19.31 20.49 9.87
CA LYS A 321 -20.07 21.63 9.35
C LYS A 321 -20.61 21.40 7.93
N LEU A 322 -19.83 20.74 7.07
CA LEU A 322 -20.29 20.33 5.76
C LEU A 322 -21.49 19.39 5.88
N HIS A 323 -21.41 18.40 6.76
CA HIS A 323 -22.50 17.45 6.99
C HIS A 323 -23.74 18.15 7.55
N GLU A 324 -23.59 19.00 8.55
CA GLU A 324 -24.69 19.82 9.11
C GLU A 324 -25.37 20.68 8.04
N ALA A 325 -24.59 21.34 7.17
CA ALA A 325 -25.11 22.23 6.14
C ALA A 325 -25.74 21.51 4.94
N THR A 326 -25.49 20.21 4.79
CA THR A 326 -25.89 19.42 3.60
C THR A 326 -26.67 18.15 3.95
N THR A 327 -27.11 18.02 5.20
CA THR A 327 -28.02 16.96 5.63
C THR A 327 -29.32 17.08 4.83
N ASP A 328 -29.77 15.97 4.26
CA ASP A 328 -30.95 15.89 3.39
C ASP A 328 -30.87 16.77 2.11
N ALA A 329 -29.65 17.09 1.66
CA ALA A 329 -29.46 17.82 0.42
C ALA A 329 -30.20 17.14 -0.74
N SER A 330 -31.10 17.87 -1.40
CA SER A 330 -31.92 17.35 -2.50
C SER A 330 -31.07 16.73 -3.61
N PHE A 331 -29.85 17.24 -3.81
CA PHE A 331 -28.88 16.71 -4.75
C PHE A 331 -28.55 15.21 -4.56
N ILE A 332 -28.55 14.70 -3.32
CA ILE A 332 -28.36 13.28 -3.00
C ILE A 332 -29.71 12.56 -2.95
N ALA A 333 -30.70 13.14 -2.26
CA ALA A 333 -32.00 12.50 -2.03
C ALA A 333 -32.70 12.16 -3.36
N LEU A 334 -32.78 13.12 -4.28
CA LEU A 334 -33.37 12.93 -5.61
C LEU A 334 -32.60 11.91 -6.46
N ALA A 335 -31.27 11.81 -6.28
CA ALA A 335 -30.48 10.80 -6.99
C ALA A 335 -30.85 9.38 -6.52
N ARG A 336 -31.06 9.19 -5.21
CA ARG A 336 -31.50 7.90 -4.65
C ARG A 336 -32.92 7.54 -5.05
N GLU A 337 -33.83 8.52 -5.04
CA GLU A 337 -35.20 8.35 -5.55
C GLU A 337 -35.21 7.96 -7.03
N SER A 338 -34.24 8.45 -7.80
CA SER A 338 -34.04 8.12 -9.22
C SER A 338 -33.29 6.80 -9.45
N GLY A 339 -33.09 5.97 -8.42
CA GLY A 339 -32.48 4.63 -8.54
C GLY A 339 -30.95 4.59 -8.48
N PHE A 340 -30.29 5.72 -8.22
CA PHE A 340 -28.83 5.75 -8.09
C PHE A 340 -28.38 5.49 -6.67
N GLN A 341 -27.29 4.75 -6.55
CA GLN A 341 -26.52 4.67 -5.33
C GLN A 341 -25.53 5.84 -5.26
N VAL A 342 -25.42 6.43 -4.07
CA VAL A 342 -24.50 7.53 -3.78
C VAL A 342 -23.72 7.19 -2.53
N SER A 343 -22.40 7.28 -2.59
CA SER A 343 -21.52 7.06 -1.45
C SER A 343 -21.82 8.05 -0.32
N GLY A 344 -21.70 7.60 0.92
CA GLY A 344 -22.08 8.39 2.09
C GLY A 344 -23.49 8.04 2.56
N LYS A 345 -23.91 8.60 3.69
CA LYS A 345 -25.26 8.39 4.22
C LYS A 345 -26.18 9.52 3.75
N ASP A 346 -26.31 10.59 4.52
CA ASP A 346 -27.40 11.56 4.30
C ASP A 346 -26.88 12.98 4.09
N ALA A 347 -25.57 13.14 3.90
CA ALA A 347 -24.92 14.43 3.69
C ALA A 347 -23.76 14.33 2.69
N LEU A 348 -23.31 15.48 2.19
CA LEU A 348 -22.25 15.57 1.18
C LEU A 348 -20.87 15.31 1.78
N ASP A 349 -20.05 14.55 1.06
CA ASP A 349 -18.61 14.50 1.26
C ASP A 349 -17.92 15.32 0.14
N PRO A 350 -16.66 15.78 0.34
CA PRO A 350 -15.90 16.49 -0.70
C PRO A 350 -15.75 15.73 -2.02
N ASN A 351 -15.82 14.40 -1.96
CA ASN A 351 -15.86 13.52 -3.10
C ASN A 351 -17.01 12.54 -2.93
N LEU A 352 -17.83 12.37 -3.96
CA LEU A 352 -18.92 11.40 -4.00
C LEU A 352 -18.67 10.38 -5.11
N GLU A 353 -18.95 9.12 -4.84
CA GLU A 353 -19.10 8.10 -5.86
C GLU A 353 -20.58 7.86 -6.11
N VAL A 354 -20.98 7.92 -7.39
CA VAL A 354 -22.36 7.69 -7.82
C VAL A 354 -22.37 6.53 -8.81
N TRP A 355 -23.31 5.60 -8.64
CA TRP A 355 -23.43 4.44 -9.50
C TRP A 355 -24.87 3.95 -9.61
N HIS A 356 -25.13 3.12 -10.63
CA HIS A 356 -26.41 2.44 -10.78
C HIS A 356 -26.17 0.92 -10.64
N ASP A 357 -26.97 0.23 -9.81
CA ASP A 357 -26.77 -1.21 -9.58
C ASP A 357 -27.16 -2.03 -10.81
N ASP A 358 -28.23 -1.65 -11.51
CA ASP A 358 -28.69 -2.37 -12.73
C ASP A 358 -27.87 -2.05 -13.98
N ASN A 359 -27.05 -1.00 -13.96
CA ASN A 359 -26.23 -0.60 -15.10
C ASN A 359 -24.81 -0.24 -14.66
N PRO A 360 -23.87 -1.20 -14.70
CA PRO A 360 -22.50 -1.01 -14.21
C PRO A 360 -21.69 -0.01 -15.06
N ASP A 361 -22.13 0.30 -16.28
CA ASP A 361 -21.49 1.30 -17.14
C ASP A 361 -21.83 2.74 -16.72
N ILE A 362 -22.87 2.92 -15.89
CA ILE A 362 -23.27 4.23 -15.37
C ILE A 362 -22.60 4.47 -14.02
N GLY A 363 -21.66 5.41 -14.02
CA GLY A 363 -20.83 5.64 -12.86
C GLY A 363 -19.88 6.82 -12.96
N VAL A 364 -19.76 7.57 -11.87
CA VAL A 364 -18.86 8.74 -11.82
C VAL A 364 -18.31 8.95 -10.41
N LEU A 365 -17.11 9.52 -10.34
CA LEU A 365 -16.60 10.16 -9.13
C LEU A 365 -16.77 11.68 -9.28
N ILE A 366 -17.54 12.27 -8.38
CA ILE A 366 -17.83 13.71 -8.35
C ILE A 366 -16.92 14.35 -7.32
N GLY A 367 -16.13 15.34 -7.74
CA GLY A 367 -15.29 16.14 -6.84
C GLY A 367 -15.77 17.58 -6.76
N PHE A 368 -16.08 18.08 -5.57
CA PHE A 368 -16.42 19.49 -5.39
C PHE A 368 -15.14 20.30 -5.22
N LEU A 369 -14.70 21.03 -6.25
CA LEU A 369 -13.49 21.85 -6.22
C LEU A 369 -13.35 22.72 -4.95
N PRO A 370 -14.40 23.43 -4.46
CA PRO A 370 -14.28 24.23 -3.25
C PRO A 370 -14.09 23.42 -1.97
N ALA A 371 -14.38 22.11 -1.97
CA ALA A 371 -14.32 21.23 -0.80
C ALA A 371 -13.10 20.31 -0.76
N LEU A 372 -12.36 20.21 -1.87
CA LEU A 372 -11.18 19.35 -1.95
C LEU A 372 -10.08 19.82 -0.99
N GLU A 373 -9.23 18.87 -0.62
CA GLU A 373 -8.21 19.08 0.41
C GLU A 373 -7.18 20.17 -0.02
N PRO A 374 -6.65 20.98 0.93
CA PRO A 374 -5.79 22.12 0.62
C PRO A 374 -4.59 21.81 -0.28
N SER A 375 -3.93 20.65 -0.10
CA SER A 375 -2.79 20.29 -0.94
C SER A 375 -3.18 20.12 -2.42
N PHE A 376 -4.40 19.68 -2.71
CA PHE A 376 -4.96 19.65 -4.06
C PHE A 376 -5.24 21.07 -4.55
N GLN A 377 -5.96 21.87 -3.77
CA GLN A 377 -6.36 23.23 -4.16
C GLN A 377 -5.15 24.12 -4.45
N LEU A 378 -4.16 24.13 -3.56
CA LEU A 378 -2.91 24.88 -3.70
C LEU A 378 -2.04 24.43 -4.89
N THR A 379 -2.36 23.29 -5.51
CA THR A 379 -1.65 22.80 -6.70
C THR A 379 -2.46 23.00 -7.96
N ILE A 380 -3.63 22.36 -8.04
CA ILE A 380 -4.43 22.32 -9.27
C ILE A 380 -5.12 23.65 -9.53
N LEU A 381 -5.55 24.35 -8.48
CA LEU A 381 -6.24 25.64 -8.56
C LEU A 381 -5.27 26.81 -8.39
N LYS A 382 -3.95 26.56 -8.45
CA LYS A 382 -2.97 27.65 -8.46
C LYS A 382 -3.20 28.54 -9.67
N ASP A 383 -3.05 29.83 -9.45
CA ASP A 383 -3.17 30.89 -10.46
C ASP A 383 -4.60 31.12 -10.99
N GLN A 384 -5.63 30.67 -10.26
CA GLN A 384 -7.06 30.85 -10.62
C GLN A 384 -7.39 30.34 -12.05
N PRO A 385 -7.17 29.04 -12.31
CA PRO A 385 -7.30 28.49 -13.65
C PRO A 385 -8.76 28.46 -14.11
N THR A 386 -8.95 28.56 -15.42
CA THR A 386 -10.22 28.34 -16.10
C THR A 386 -10.67 26.87 -15.99
N PRO A 387 -11.97 26.57 -16.17
CA PRO A 387 -12.47 25.18 -16.15
C PRO A 387 -11.74 24.23 -17.09
N ILE A 388 -11.37 24.71 -18.29
CA ILE A 388 -10.59 23.94 -19.27
C ILE A 388 -9.19 23.61 -18.76
N GLU A 389 -8.48 24.55 -18.14
CA GLU A 389 -7.14 24.32 -17.58
C GLU A 389 -7.17 23.31 -16.42
N ILE A 390 -8.21 23.35 -15.59
CA ILE A 390 -8.41 22.36 -14.52
C ILE A 390 -8.59 20.95 -15.13
N ALA A 391 -9.45 20.83 -16.15
CA ALA A 391 -9.67 19.56 -16.85
C ALA A 391 -8.37 19.05 -17.51
N ASP A 392 -7.62 19.92 -18.18
CA ASP A 392 -6.34 19.59 -18.83
C ASP A 392 -5.28 19.12 -17.82
N ARG A 393 -5.07 19.86 -16.72
CA ARG A 393 -4.12 19.50 -15.65
C ARG A 393 -4.42 18.10 -15.08
N LEU A 394 -5.69 17.81 -14.80
CA LEU A 394 -6.11 16.51 -14.25
C LEU A 394 -6.06 15.37 -15.28
N GLN A 395 -6.33 15.68 -16.55
CA GLN A 395 -6.18 14.72 -17.64
C GLN A 395 -4.71 14.35 -17.84
N ARG A 396 -3.79 15.32 -17.86
CA ARG A 396 -2.34 15.10 -17.97
C ARG A 396 -1.83 14.24 -16.83
N PHE A 397 -2.22 14.56 -15.59
CA PHE A 397 -1.93 13.73 -14.42
C PHE A 397 -2.42 12.28 -14.63
N THR A 398 -3.70 12.12 -15.00
CA THR A 398 -4.32 10.80 -15.13
C THR A 398 -3.73 9.99 -16.29
N SER A 399 -3.42 10.63 -17.41
CA SER A 399 -2.80 10.00 -18.58
C SER A 399 -1.36 9.57 -18.28
N ALA A 400 -0.58 10.40 -17.59
CA ALA A 400 0.79 10.09 -17.22
C ALA A 400 0.84 8.95 -16.19
N LEU A 401 0.06 9.03 -15.12
CA LEU A 401 0.00 8.00 -14.08
C LEU A 401 -0.76 6.74 -14.53
N ARG A 402 -1.63 6.90 -15.54
CA ARG A 402 -2.62 5.90 -16.00
C ARG A 402 -3.50 5.41 -14.84
N PHE A 403 -3.87 6.36 -13.98
CA PHE A 403 -4.75 6.18 -12.83
C PHE A 403 -5.27 7.57 -12.41
N PRO A 404 -6.58 7.72 -12.15
CA PRO A 404 -7.14 9.02 -11.81
C PRO A 404 -6.80 9.44 -10.39
N TYR A 405 -6.84 10.75 -10.12
CA TYR A 405 -6.71 11.27 -8.76
C TYR A 405 -7.90 10.82 -7.90
N ARG A 406 -7.68 10.43 -6.65
CA ARG A 406 -8.76 9.97 -5.75
C ARG A 406 -9.15 11.06 -4.76
N LYS A 407 -9.30 10.72 -3.48
CA LYS A 407 -9.78 11.64 -2.45
C LYS A 407 -8.68 12.56 -1.95
N THR A 408 -7.48 12.01 -1.75
CA THR A 408 -6.29 12.73 -1.29
C THR A 408 -5.05 12.24 -2.03
N PRO A 409 -3.91 12.95 -2.00
CA PRO A 409 -2.68 12.44 -2.60
C PRO A 409 -2.26 11.10 -1.99
N SER A 410 -2.40 10.95 -0.67
CA SER A 410 -2.06 9.73 0.06
C SER A 410 -2.96 8.54 -0.28
N SER A 411 -4.27 8.76 -0.39
CA SER A 411 -5.19 7.70 -0.80
C SER A 411 -4.95 7.31 -2.25
N THR A 412 -4.72 8.28 -3.14
CA THR A 412 -4.41 8.03 -4.56
C THR A 412 -3.18 7.15 -4.71
N GLY A 413 -2.11 7.44 -3.97
CA GLY A 413 -0.88 6.66 -4.01
C GLY A 413 -1.10 5.22 -3.55
N LEU A 414 -1.82 5.02 -2.44
CA LEU A 414 -2.06 3.67 -1.93
C LEU A 414 -3.11 2.89 -2.76
N ASP A 415 -4.15 3.55 -3.23
CA ASP A 415 -5.17 2.93 -4.09
C ASP A 415 -4.56 2.47 -5.41
N LEU A 416 -3.59 3.21 -5.96
CA LEU A 416 -2.80 2.76 -7.10
C LEU A 416 -1.97 1.52 -6.75
N LEU A 417 -1.31 1.50 -5.59
CA LEU A 417 -0.53 0.34 -5.15
C LEU A 417 -1.44 -0.91 -5.06
N PHE A 418 -2.63 -0.77 -4.49
CA PHE A 418 -3.65 -1.82 -4.51
C PHE A 418 -4.18 -2.11 -5.90
N ALA A 419 -4.23 -1.14 -6.80
CA ALA A 419 -4.78 -1.32 -8.13
C ALA A 419 -3.88 -2.17 -9.04
N LEU A 420 -2.58 -2.13 -8.77
CA LEU A 420 -1.55 -2.83 -9.55
C LEU A 420 -1.37 -4.29 -9.14
N HIS A 421 -1.93 -4.71 -8.00
CA HIS A 421 -1.86 -6.09 -7.52
C HIS A 421 -3.15 -6.88 -7.78
N PRO A 422 -3.07 -8.20 -8.08
CA PRO A 422 -4.24 -9.05 -8.27
C PRO A 422 -5.15 -9.06 -7.05
N ARG A 423 -6.47 -9.11 -7.24
CA ARG A 423 -7.43 -9.07 -6.13
C ARG A 423 -7.19 -10.18 -5.10
N SER A 424 -6.82 -11.37 -5.56
CA SER A 424 -6.51 -12.55 -4.73
C SER A 424 -5.33 -12.36 -3.79
N GLU A 425 -4.37 -11.50 -4.11
CA GLU A 425 -3.15 -11.31 -3.33
C GLU A 425 -3.21 -10.08 -2.43
N ARG A 426 -4.11 -9.12 -2.71
CA ARG A 426 -4.14 -7.84 -1.98
C ARG A 426 -4.39 -8.00 -0.49
N ASP A 427 -5.24 -8.92 -0.08
CA ASP A 427 -5.55 -9.12 1.33
C ASP A 427 -4.34 -9.68 2.09
N ARG A 428 -3.55 -10.55 1.45
CA ARG A 428 -2.29 -11.07 1.98
C ARG A 428 -1.20 -10.00 2.01
N LEU A 429 -0.94 -9.35 0.87
CA LEU A 429 0.16 -8.40 0.71
C LEU A 429 -0.02 -7.13 1.54
N PHE A 430 -1.25 -6.71 1.79
CA PHE A 430 -1.55 -5.45 2.47
C PHE A 430 -2.40 -5.66 3.74
N ALA A 431 -2.37 -6.86 4.30
CA ALA A 431 -2.84 -7.08 5.67
C ALA A 431 -2.17 -6.07 6.62
N SER A 432 -2.94 -5.59 7.59
CA SER A 432 -2.42 -4.71 8.64
C SER A 432 -1.28 -5.42 9.38
N SER A 433 -0.11 -4.81 9.44
CA SER A 433 1.08 -5.30 10.12
C SER A 433 1.66 -4.18 11.00
N PRO A 434 1.30 -4.13 12.30
CA PRO A 434 1.85 -3.14 13.22
C PRO A 434 3.32 -3.43 13.53
N SER A 435 4.09 -2.40 13.85
CA SER A 435 5.47 -2.57 14.34
C SER A 435 5.51 -3.34 15.66
N PRO A 436 6.54 -4.17 15.91
CA PRO A 436 6.78 -4.79 17.21
C PRO A 436 6.77 -3.76 18.35
N ARG A 437 6.09 -4.08 19.46
CA ARG A 437 5.88 -3.15 20.59
C ARG A 437 7.20 -2.61 21.17
N VAL A 438 8.23 -3.45 21.20
CA VAL A 438 9.57 -3.09 21.72
C VAL A 438 10.21 -1.93 20.95
N LEU A 439 9.88 -1.76 19.66
CA LEU A 439 10.38 -0.63 18.87
C LEU A 439 9.80 0.68 19.40
N HIS A 440 8.50 0.70 19.71
CA HIS A 440 7.85 1.88 20.28
C HIS A 440 8.41 2.20 21.69
N GLU A 441 8.61 1.17 22.52
CA GLU A 441 9.18 1.32 23.86
C GLU A 441 10.63 1.82 23.84
N ALA A 442 11.41 1.41 22.83
CA ALA A 442 12.75 1.92 22.57
C ALA A 442 12.76 3.30 21.88
N GLY A 443 11.58 3.83 21.55
CA GLY A 443 11.40 5.06 20.77
C GLY A 443 12.08 4.99 19.41
N HIS A 444 12.15 3.81 18.77
CA HIS A 444 12.69 3.65 17.43
C HIS A 444 11.99 4.59 16.45
N ASP A 445 12.78 5.24 15.61
CA ASP A 445 12.32 6.11 14.55
C ASP A 445 13.37 6.12 13.44
N GLU A 446 12.91 6.04 12.19
CA GLU A 446 13.72 6.27 11.00
C GLU A 446 13.33 7.64 10.46
N SER A 447 14.26 8.59 10.50
CA SER A 447 14.03 9.98 10.11
C SER A 447 15.00 10.42 9.02
N ASP A 448 14.61 11.44 8.25
CA ASP A 448 15.49 12.05 7.24
C ASP A 448 16.79 12.59 7.87
N LEU A 449 17.86 12.68 7.07
CA LEU A 449 19.15 13.19 7.54
C LEU A 449 19.12 14.72 7.68
N ASP A 450 19.33 15.25 8.87
CA ASP A 450 19.61 16.66 9.11
C ASP A 450 20.89 16.77 9.93
N TRP A 451 22.00 17.07 9.26
CA TRP A 451 23.34 17.05 9.84
C TRP A 451 24.18 18.22 9.34
N GLN A 452 25.05 18.74 10.19
CA GLN A 452 26.05 19.74 9.84
C GLN A 452 27.32 19.53 10.65
N ARG A 453 28.42 20.08 10.15
CA ARG A 453 29.70 20.11 10.85
C ARG A 453 30.39 21.46 10.72
N ALA A 454 31.40 21.69 11.55
CA ALA A 454 32.33 22.78 11.34
C ALA A 454 33.13 22.60 10.03
N LEU A 455 33.41 23.71 9.35
CA LEU A 455 34.24 23.74 8.15
C LEU A 455 35.71 23.43 8.46
N THR A 456 36.39 22.73 7.55
CA THR A 456 37.84 22.54 7.59
C THR A 456 38.58 23.86 7.32
N ALA A 457 39.91 23.87 7.48
CA ALA A 457 40.72 25.05 7.16
C ALA A 457 40.63 25.41 5.66
N GLU A 458 40.76 24.41 4.78
CA GLU A 458 40.64 24.57 3.33
C GLU A 458 39.25 25.08 2.92
N GLU A 459 38.18 24.52 3.49
CA GLU A 459 36.82 24.93 3.15
C GLU A 459 36.50 26.36 3.59
N LYS A 460 37.20 26.91 4.58
CA LYS A 460 37.06 28.31 4.99
C LYS A 460 37.66 29.29 3.98
N GLU A 461 38.52 28.81 3.08
CA GLU A 461 39.11 29.61 2.00
C GLU A 461 38.21 29.65 0.76
N HIS A 462 37.15 28.82 0.71
CA HIS A 462 36.14 28.83 -0.35
C HIS A 462 35.25 30.08 -0.29
N THR A 463 34.58 30.39 -1.41
CA THR A 463 33.75 31.61 -1.54
C THR A 463 32.25 31.30 -1.55
N TRP A 464 31.85 30.08 -1.91
CA TRP A 464 30.46 29.69 -2.12
C TRP A 464 30.07 28.44 -1.32
N ALA A 465 28.79 28.33 -1.02
CA ALA A 465 28.12 27.09 -0.61
C ALA A 465 27.02 26.76 -1.61
N HIS A 466 27.01 25.52 -2.13
CA HIS A 466 26.04 25.04 -3.10
C HIS A 466 25.20 23.91 -2.52
N ALA A 467 23.88 23.97 -2.71
CA ALA A 467 22.95 22.89 -2.43
C ALA A 467 22.70 22.03 -3.67
N TYR A 468 22.80 20.72 -3.47
CA TYR A 468 22.49 19.71 -4.47
C TYR A 468 21.39 18.78 -3.95
N ASP A 469 20.18 18.90 -4.51
CA ASP A 469 18.98 18.15 -4.17
C ASP A 469 18.92 16.81 -4.91
N ARG A 470 18.66 15.71 -4.20
CA ARG A 470 18.51 14.40 -4.82
C ARG A 470 17.10 14.20 -5.36
N GLY A 471 16.94 14.16 -6.68
CA GLY A 471 15.65 13.99 -7.33
C GLY A 471 14.93 12.69 -6.95
N GLY A 472 13.81 12.78 -6.23
CA GLY A 472 12.91 11.64 -5.96
C GLY A 472 13.52 10.57 -5.05
N SER A 473 14.20 10.98 -3.97
CA SER A 473 14.93 10.09 -3.06
C SER A 473 14.15 8.84 -2.61
N TYR A 474 12.94 8.98 -2.09
CA TYR A 474 12.10 7.84 -1.67
C TYR A 474 11.67 6.95 -2.85
N LEU A 475 11.35 7.56 -3.99
CA LEU A 475 10.94 6.82 -5.19
C LEU A 475 12.11 6.02 -5.79
N ALA A 476 13.35 6.52 -5.65
CA ALA A 476 14.56 5.77 -5.98
C ALA A 476 14.82 4.65 -4.97
N ALA A 477 14.55 4.89 -3.68
CA ALA A 477 14.82 3.93 -2.60
C ALA A 477 13.97 2.66 -2.68
N ILE A 478 12.71 2.76 -3.11
CA ILE A 478 11.82 1.60 -3.23
C ILE A 478 12.07 0.72 -4.46
N ALA A 479 12.92 1.16 -5.40
CA ALA A 479 13.23 0.38 -6.58
C ALA A 479 13.99 -0.90 -6.20
N GLY A 480 13.37 -2.07 -6.39
CA GLY A 480 13.96 -3.35 -6.02
C GLY A 480 13.99 -3.63 -4.51
N LEU A 481 13.38 -2.77 -3.68
CA LEU A 481 13.33 -2.94 -2.23
C LEU A 481 12.44 -4.13 -1.86
N GLU A 482 13.03 -5.15 -1.24
CA GLU A 482 12.27 -6.22 -0.60
C GLU A 482 11.71 -5.72 0.74
N VAL A 483 10.42 -5.93 0.97
CA VAL A 483 9.78 -5.60 2.25
C VAL A 483 9.04 -6.80 2.82
N GLY A 484 8.90 -6.80 4.14
CA GLY A 484 8.20 -7.85 4.88
C GLY A 484 6.69 -7.89 4.59
N ILE A 485 6.15 -9.11 4.53
CA ILE A 485 4.72 -9.40 4.39
C ILE A 485 4.25 -10.14 5.64
N GLY A 486 3.10 -9.75 6.18
CA GLY A 486 2.57 -10.34 7.41
C GLY A 486 3.35 -9.92 8.66
N SER A 487 3.44 -10.83 9.63
CA SER A 487 4.08 -10.59 10.93
C SER A 487 5.55 -11.04 10.93
N PRO A 488 6.46 -10.31 11.59
CA PRO A 488 7.84 -10.74 11.75
C PRO A 488 7.98 -11.86 12.78
N THR A 489 9.05 -12.65 12.64
CA THR A 489 9.52 -13.60 13.65
C THR A 489 10.53 -12.89 14.57
N HIS A 490 10.37 -13.03 15.89
CA HIS A 490 11.34 -12.52 16.85
C HIS A 490 12.48 -13.53 17.05
N HIS A 491 13.71 -13.05 16.96
CA HIS A 491 14.94 -13.77 17.25
C HIS A 491 15.59 -13.11 18.47
N PRO A 492 15.37 -13.65 19.69
CA PRO A 492 15.85 -13.03 20.94
C PRO A 492 17.33 -13.27 21.23
N GLU A 493 17.96 -14.20 20.50
CA GLU A 493 19.37 -14.55 20.66
C GLU A 493 20.23 -13.84 19.61
N PRO A 494 21.53 -13.60 19.89
CA PRO A 494 22.47 -13.08 18.91
C PRO A 494 22.47 -13.90 17.62
N LEU A 495 22.55 -13.21 16.49
CA LEU A 495 22.48 -13.82 15.17
C LEU A 495 23.39 -13.09 14.17
N VAL A 496 23.81 -13.82 13.13
CA VAL A 496 24.53 -13.24 12.01
C VAL A 496 23.57 -12.41 11.17
N PHE A 497 24.04 -11.28 10.66
CA PHE A 497 23.26 -10.44 9.77
C PHE A 497 22.79 -11.20 8.52
N THR A 498 21.52 -11.02 8.15
CA THR A 498 20.95 -11.53 6.90
C THR A 498 20.25 -10.39 6.16
N LYS A 499 20.09 -10.52 4.83
CA LYS A 499 19.36 -9.54 4.02
C LYS A 499 17.83 -9.72 4.08
N LEU A 500 17.30 -10.37 5.12
CA LEU A 500 15.86 -10.42 5.34
C LEU A 500 15.37 -9.04 5.79
N PRO A 501 14.25 -8.54 5.26
CA PRO A 501 13.61 -7.34 5.79
C PRO A 501 13.35 -7.54 7.28
N GLY A 502 13.67 -6.53 8.08
CA GLY A 502 13.74 -6.69 9.52
C GLY A 502 14.29 -5.49 10.26
N TYR A 503 14.14 -5.56 11.57
CA TYR A 503 14.74 -4.63 12.53
C TYR A 503 15.78 -5.37 13.36
N TRP A 504 16.89 -4.68 13.64
CA TRP A 504 18.06 -5.23 14.29
C TRP A 504 18.39 -4.40 15.53
N ASN A 505 18.45 -5.04 16.71
CA ASN A 505 18.95 -4.40 17.91
C ASN A 505 20.46 -4.59 17.96
N ILE A 506 21.21 -3.48 17.86
CA ILE A 506 22.66 -3.50 17.79
C ILE A 506 23.29 -2.65 18.89
N THR A 507 24.53 -2.98 19.27
CA THR A 507 25.42 -2.02 19.93
C THR A 507 26.01 -1.10 18.87
N ILE A 508 25.87 0.22 19.03
CA ILE A 508 26.53 1.18 18.12
C ILE A 508 28.06 1.02 18.27
N PRO A 509 28.77 0.64 17.19
CA PRO A 509 30.21 0.44 17.25
C PRO A 509 30.95 1.77 17.42
N GLU A 510 32.20 1.70 17.90
CA GLU A 510 33.13 2.83 17.88
C GLU A 510 33.63 3.06 16.44
N HIS A 511 32.76 3.62 15.62
CA HIS A 511 32.96 3.89 14.21
C HIS A 511 32.31 5.24 13.86
N GLY A 512 32.96 5.97 12.95
CA GLY A 512 32.39 7.18 12.36
C GLY A 512 33.50 8.10 11.86
N HIS A 513 33.21 8.81 10.78
CA HIS A 513 34.08 9.88 10.30
C HIS A 513 33.43 11.22 10.66
N TRP A 514 34.15 12.14 11.30
CA TRP A 514 33.59 13.43 11.72
C TRP A 514 33.11 14.31 10.53
N LEU A 515 33.56 13.99 9.32
CA LEU A 515 33.09 14.59 8.05
C LEU A 515 31.79 13.97 7.50
N THR A 516 31.18 13.05 8.24
CA THR A 516 29.92 12.38 7.85
C THR A 516 29.00 12.25 9.06
N PRO A 517 27.67 12.20 8.85
CA PRO A 517 26.77 11.81 9.94
C PRO A 517 27.06 10.36 10.37
N ASN A 518 26.80 10.06 11.64
CA ASN A 518 26.88 8.68 12.11
C ASN A 518 25.79 7.84 11.43
N LEU A 519 26.19 6.69 10.85
CA LEU A 519 25.31 5.78 10.11
C LEU A 519 24.10 5.31 10.95
N PHE A 520 24.30 5.11 12.25
CA PHE A 520 23.30 4.60 13.19
C PHE A 520 22.57 5.71 13.96
N SER A 521 22.84 6.98 13.65
CA SER A 521 22.03 8.09 14.15
C SER A 521 20.61 8.00 13.57
N ARG A 522 19.60 8.38 14.33
CA ARG A 522 18.20 8.36 13.87
C ARG A 522 17.93 9.42 12.80
N SER A 523 18.46 10.62 13.03
CA SER A 523 18.26 11.84 12.24
C SER A 523 19.54 12.32 11.56
N GLY A 524 20.69 11.68 11.83
CA GLY A 524 22.00 12.18 11.43
C GLY A 524 22.56 13.28 12.35
N ILE A 525 21.80 13.84 13.29
CA ILE A 525 22.27 14.90 14.19
C ILE A 525 23.49 14.42 14.99
N THR A 526 24.49 15.30 15.12
CA THR A 526 25.71 15.03 15.88
C THR A 526 25.36 14.73 17.35
N GLY A 527 25.85 13.60 17.87
CA GLY A 527 25.60 13.17 19.25
C GLY A 527 24.36 12.29 19.45
N ASP A 528 23.44 12.20 18.48
CA ASP A 528 22.26 11.33 18.56
C ASP A 528 22.62 9.83 18.60
N ALA A 529 23.81 9.48 18.11
CA ALA A 529 24.37 8.14 18.17
C ALA A 529 25.57 8.13 19.13
N THR A 530 25.45 7.40 20.24
CA THR A 530 26.52 7.22 21.22
C THR A 530 27.09 5.80 21.10
N ALA A 531 28.41 5.69 20.91
CA ALA A 531 29.08 4.39 20.87
C ALA A 531 28.82 3.58 22.15
N GLY A 532 28.61 2.27 22.02
CA GLY A 532 28.26 1.38 23.12
C GLY A 532 26.78 1.39 23.52
N SER A 533 25.97 2.32 23.02
CA SER A 533 24.52 2.30 23.28
C SER A 533 23.77 1.36 22.34
N ARG A 534 22.63 0.85 22.81
CA ARG A 534 21.76 -0.02 22.00
C ARG A 534 20.77 0.77 21.19
N VAL A 535 20.59 0.39 19.93
CA VAL A 535 19.63 1.01 19.02
C VAL A 535 18.97 -0.05 18.14
N TRP A 536 17.72 0.21 17.74
CA TRP A 536 17.04 -0.55 16.69
C TRP A 536 17.24 0.15 15.35
N VAL A 537 17.66 -0.59 14.34
CA VAL A 537 17.83 -0.10 12.96
C VAL A 537 17.16 -1.02 11.95
N ALA A 538 16.66 -0.45 10.85
CA ALA A 538 16.13 -1.24 9.76
C ALA A 538 17.25 -1.91 8.94
N THR A 539 16.91 -3.00 8.26
CA THR A 539 17.86 -3.80 7.43
C THR A 539 18.68 -2.97 6.43
N PRO A 540 18.13 -1.97 5.71
CA PRO A 540 18.93 -1.16 4.78
C PRO A 540 20.12 -0.43 5.41
N THR A 541 20.03 -0.07 6.69
CA THR A 541 21.13 0.54 7.46
C THR A 541 22.23 -0.47 7.72
N MET A 542 21.87 -1.71 8.09
CA MET A 542 22.81 -2.82 8.27
C MET A 542 23.47 -3.24 6.95
N GLU A 543 22.73 -3.24 5.83
CA GLU A 543 23.31 -3.49 4.50
C GLU A 543 24.45 -2.50 4.21
N LEU A 544 24.22 -1.21 4.45
CA LEU A 544 25.26 -0.20 4.25
C LEU A 544 26.41 -0.36 5.24
N ALA A 545 26.14 -0.74 6.50
CA ALA A 545 27.19 -1.00 7.47
C ALA A 545 28.16 -2.09 6.96
N VAL A 546 27.62 -3.22 6.49
CA VAL A 546 28.40 -4.33 5.93
C VAL A 546 29.16 -3.91 4.67
N GLU A 547 28.53 -3.14 3.76
CA GLU A 547 29.21 -2.60 2.57
C GLU A 547 30.42 -1.71 2.91
N LEU A 548 30.39 -1.04 4.08
CA LEU A 548 31.48 -0.20 4.58
C LEU A 548 32.47 -0.96 5.47
N GLY A 549 32.29 -2.28 5.65
CA GLY A 549 33.14 -3.11 6.51
C GLY A 549 32.91 -2.88 8.01
N ILE A 550 31.73 -2.41 8.39
CA ILE A 550 31.33 -2.20 9.79
C ILE A 550 30.51 -3.40 10.23
N GLU A 551 30.92 -4.02 11.34
CA GLU A 551 30.27 -5.20 11.91
C GLU A 551 29.73 -4.87 13.32
N PRO A 552 28.51 -4.31 13.44
CA PRO A 552 27.89 -4.08 14.74
C PRO A 552 27.57 -5.39 15.45
N GLU A 553 27.69 -5.41 16.78
CA GLU A 553 27.22 -6.51 17.60
C GLU A 553 25.68 -6.56 17.58
N ILE A 554 25.11 -7.68 17.12
CA ILE A 554 23.67 -7.90 16.99
C ILE A 554 23.17 -8.72 18.20
N HIS A 555 22.18 -8.19 18.92
CA HIS A 555 21.64 -8.83 20.12
C HIS A 555 20.35 -9.59 19.87
N GLU A 556 19.47 -9.02 19.08
CA GLU A 556 18.17 -9.59 18.73
C GLU A 556 17.65 -8.95 17.45
N ALA A 557 16.69 -9.61 16.80
CA ALA A 557 16.08 -9.10 15.58
C ALA A 557 14.60 -9.48 15.43
N TYR A 558 13.87 -8.69 14.66
CA TYR A 558 12.55 -9.03 14.13
C TYR A 558 12.65 -9.17 12.62
N LEU A 559 12.47 -10.39 12.10
CA LEU A 559 12.73 -10.71 10.69
C LEU A 559 11.47 -11.21 9.98
N TRP A 560 11.20 -10.65 8.80
CA TRP A 560 10.16 -11.13 7.90
C TRP A 560 10.73 -12.15 6.93
N HIS A 561 10.37 -13.42 7.17
CA HIS A 561 10.73 -14.53 6.29
C HIS A 561 9.89 -14.52 5.02
N GLU A 562 8.63 -14.10 5.13
CA GLU A 562 7.80 -13.78 3.98
C GLU A 562 8.06 -12.34 3.53
N LYS A 563 8.52 -12.18 2.29
CA LYS A 563 8.95 -10.90 1.72
C LYS A 563 8.64 -10.80 0.23
N GLY A 564 8.63 -9.59 -0.30
CA GLY A 564 8.48 -9.37 -1.73
C GLY A 564 8.71 -7.93 -2.17
N ARG A 565 8.91 -7.74 -3.48
CA ARG A 565 9.09 -6.43 -4.13
C ARG A 565 7.75 -5.81 -4.52
N ILE A 566 6.95 -5.48 -3.51
CA ILE A 566 5.57 -5.00 -3.73
C ILE A 566 5.52 -3.62 -4.38
N PHE A 567 6.59 -2.84 -4.32
CA PHE A 567 6.61 -1.48 -4.84
C PHE A 567 7.06 -1.38 -6.30
N ASP A 568 7.63 -2.40 -6.92
CA ASP A 568 8.28 -2.29 -8.24
C ASP A 568 7.32 -1.80 -9.34
N SER A 569 6.11 -2.36 -9.41
CA SER A 569 5.11 -1.97 -10.40
C SER A 569 4.61 -0.54 -10.17
N TRP A 570 4.48 -0.13 -8.91
CA TRP A 570 4.07 1.20 -8.50
C TRP A 570 5.17 2.24 -8.75
N GLN A 571 6.41 1.90 -8.41
CA GLN A 571 7.61 2.70 -8.65
C GLN A 571 7.77 2.99 -10.12
N LYS A 572 7.61 1.96 -10.96
CA LYS A 572 7.62 2.10 -12.42
C LYS A 572 6.56 3.09 -12.90
N ARG A 573 5.31 2.98 -12.44
CA ARG A 573 4.24 3.93 -12.80
C ARG A 573 4.58 5.36 -12.41
N MET A 574 5.04 5.58 -11.18
CA MET A 574 5.40 6.91 -10.69
C MET A 574 6.58 7.51 -11.46
N ARG A 575 7.62 6.72 -11.74
CA ARG A 575 8.79 7.15 -12.52
C ARG A 575 8.39 7.52 -13.94
N ASP A 576 7.68 6.64 -14.63
CA ASP A 576 7.29 6.85 -16.03
C ASP A 576 6.35 8.08 -16.15
N ALA A 577 5.46 8.29 -15.17
CA ALA A 577 4.62 9.48 -15.09
C ALA A 577 5.43 10.76 -14.84
N ARG A 578 6.39 10.72 -13.91
CA ARG A 578 7.27 11.86 -13.63
C ARG A 578 8.10 12.26 -14.85
N GLN A 579 8.59 11.28 -15.61
CA GLN A 579 9.34 11.51 -16.85
C GLN A 579 8.43 12.08 -17.94
N THR A 580 7.21 11.57 -18.08
CA THR A 580 6.24 12.07 -19.07
C THR A 580 5.87 13.54 -18.84
N LEU A 581 5.76 13.94 -17.56
CA LEU A 581 5.40 15.30 -17.16
C LEU A 581 6.62 16.24 -16.98
N ASP A 582 7.84 15.78 -17.28
CA ASP A 582 9.04 16.62 -17.20
C ASP A 582 9.20 17.45 -18.48
N THR A 583 8.32 18.45 -18.63
CA THR A 583 8.27 19.36 -19.76
C THR A 583 8.23 20.82 -19.29
N ASP A 584 8.38 21.75 -20.23
CA ASP A 584 8.26 23.20 -19.96
C ASP A 584 6.79 23.68 -19.96
N ASP A 585 5.82 22.80 -20.23
CA ASP A 585 4.39 23.13 -20.21
C ASP A 585 3.92 23.38 -18.75
N PRO A 586 3.34 24.55 -18.44
CA PRO A 586 2.91 24.87 -17.07
C PRO A 586 1.87 23.89 -16.48
N ASN A 587 1.00 23.31 -17.31
CA ASN A 587 -0.01 22.34 -16.86
C ASN A 587 0.63 20.98 -16.58
N ASP A 588 1.64 20.55 -17.36
CA ASP A 588 2.44 19.35 -17.05
C ASP A 588 3.22 19.53 -15.74
N GLN A 589 3.84 20.69 -15.54
CA GLN A 589 4.54 21.01 -14.28
C GLN A 589 3.59 20.97 -13.08
N THR A 590 2.39 21.50 -13.23
CA THR A 590 1.36 21.47 -12.19
C THR A 590 0.87 20.05 -11.89
N ALA A 591 0.65 19.24 -12.93
CA ALA A 591 0.32 17.82 -12.79
C ALA A 591 1.46 17.04 -12.11
N ARG A 592 2.72 17.38 -12.41
CA ARG A 592 3.91 16.80 -11.79
C ARG A 592 4.04 17.18 -10.32
N ASP A 593 3.70 18.40 -9.94
CA ASP A 593 3.67 18.84 -8.55
C ASP A 593 2.63 18.04 -7.74
N LEU A 594 1.46 17.78 -8.33
CA LEU A 594 0.46 16.90 -7.72
C LEU A 594 0.98 15.45 -7.60
N LEU A 595 1.61 14.93 -8.66
CA LEU A 595 2.25 13.61 -8.65
C LEU A 595 3.30 13.48 -7.54
N LYS A 596 4.12 14.51 -7.33
CA LYS A 596 5.10 14.58 -6.22
C LYS A 596 4.41 14.41 -4.87
N LYS A 597 3.31 15.12 -4.64
CA LYS A 597 2.52 14.98 -3.40
C LYS A 597 1.94 13.57 -3.25
N VAL A 598 1.50 12.94 -4.33
CA VAL A 598 0.92 11.58 -4.33
C VAL A 598 1.93 10.53 -3.89
N TYR A 599 3.13 10.49 -4.47
CA TYR A 599 4.09 9.44 -4.11
C TYR A 599 4.75 9.66 -2.74
N VAL A 600 4.96 10.90 -2.29
CA VAL A 600 5.50 11.19 -0.96
C VAL A 600 4.51 10.77 0.13
N SER A 601 3.27 11.29 0.04
CA SER A 601 2.25 11.02 1.07
C SER A 601 1.67 9.61 0.97
N GLY A 602 1.65 9.00 -0.22
CA GLY A 602 1.21 7.62 -0.42
C GLY A 602 2.12 6.59 0.22
N LEU A 603 3.44 6.88 0.31
CA LEU A 603 4.37 6.04 1.07
C LEU A 603 4.20 6.27 2.58
N GLY A 604 4.18 7.53 3.01
CA GLY A 604 4.10 7.87 4.44
C GLY A 604 2.79 7.46 5.12
N ILE A 605 1.66 7.35 4.40
CA ILE A 605 0.39 6.96 5.03
C ILE A 605 0.39 5.52 5.56
N MET A 606 1.35 4.67 5.15
CA MET A 606 1.46 3.29 5.65
C MET A 606 1.92 3.22 7.11
N SER A 607 2.60 4.25 7.62
CA SER A 607 3.07 4.33 9.01
C SER A 607 2.17 5.14 9.94
N SER A 608 1.05 5.68 9.44
CA SER A 608 0.20 6.56 10.26
C SER A 608 -0.70 5.78 11.23
N ASP A 609 -0.32 5.71 12.51
CA ASP A 609 -1.18 5.15 13.55
C ASP A 609 -2.56 5.83 13.60
N THR A 610 -2.60 7.16 13.56
CA THR A 610 -3.85 7.95 13.66
C THR A 610 -4.86 7.60 12.58
N TYR A 611 -4.42 7.41 11.34
CA TYR A 611 -5.33 7.25 10.19
C TYR A 611 -5.50 5.80 9.74
N ARG A 612 -4.56 4.91 10.08
CA ARG A 612 -4.46 3.57 9.52
C ARG A 612 -4.33 2.44 10.52
N SER A 613 -4.10 2.69 11.81
CA SER A 613 -3.95 1.59 12.78
C SER A 613 -5.12 0.59 12.68
N GLY A 614 -4.77 -0.70 12.50
CA GLY A 614 -5.72 -1.80 12.32
C GLY A 614 -6.43 -1.86 10.96
N ARG A 615 -6.09 -0.98 10.00
CA ARG A 615 -6.69 -0.95 8.66
C ARG A 615 -5.79 -1.63 7.63
N HIS A 616 -6.42 -2.05 6.54
CA HIS A 616 -5.71 -2.56 5.36
C HIS A 616 -4.72 -1.52 4.80
N GLY A 617 -3.50 -1.97 4.50
CA GLY A 617 -2.37 -1.15 4.09
C GLY A 617 -1.57 -0.49 5.22
N PHE A 618 -1.91 -0.72 6.50
CA PHE A 618 -1.10 -0.29 7.63
C PHE A 618 0.12 -1.20 7.79
N ALA A 619 1.32 -0.64 7.62
CA ALA A 619 2.57 -1.38 7.65
C ALA A 619 3.74 -0.41 7.87
N PRO A 620 3.93 0.11 9.10
CA PRO A 620 4.94 1.12 9.38
C PRO A 620 6.36 0.67 9.00
N HIS A 621 6.67 -0.62 9.20
CA HIS A 621 7.96 -1.20 8.83
C HIS A 621 8.35 -0.98 7.38
N ARG A 622 7.37 -0.96 6.46
CA ARG A 622 7.66 -0.70 5.05
C ARG A 622 8.17 0.71 4.83
N TYR A 623 7.56 1.68 5.50
CA TYR A 623 7.98 3.08 5.40
C TYR A 623 9.34 3.31 6.05
N ASP A 624 9.61 2.69 7.20
CA ASP A 624 10.91 2.74 7.87
C ASP A 624 12.02 2.17 6.96
N HIS A 625 11.75 1.06 6.26
CA HIS A 625 12.68 0.50 5.27
C HIS A 625 12.88 1.45 4.07
N VAL A 626 11.84 2.17 3.63
CA VAL A 626 11.99 3.20 2.57
C VAL A 626 12.93 4.31 3.04
N ILE A 627 12.73 4.86 4.23
CA ILE A 627 13.55 5.93 4.79
C ILE A 627 14.99 5.43 4.98
N ALA A 628 15.18 4.29 5.65
CA ALA A 628 16.51 3.71 5.86
C ALA A 628 17.25 3.48 4.53
N LYS A 629 16.57 2.97 3.49
CA LYS A 629 17.18 2.77 2.17
C LYS A 629 17.51 4.09 1.48
N ALA A 630 16.65 5.11 1.60
CA ALA A 630 16.90 6.44 1.06
C ALA A 630 18.14 7.08 1.71
N ARG A 631 18.24 7.05 3.04
CA ARG A 631 19.41 7.51 3.80
C ARG A 631 20.66 6.75 3.40
N ALA A 632 20.58 5.42 3.32
CA ALA A 632 21.70 4.59 2.89
C ALA A 632 22.18 4.95 1.48
N ASN A 633 21.26 5.24 0.55
CA ASN A 633 21.61 5.67 -0.81
C ASN A 633 22.30 7.04 -0.86
N ILE A 634 21.94 7.97 0.03
CA ILE A 634 22.61 9.26 0.18
C ILE A 634 24.01 9.04 0.78
N MET A 635 24.12 8.26 1.84
CA MET A 635 25.39 7.97 2.50
C MET A 635 26.37 7.22 1.60
N ARG A 636 25.90 6.25 0.79
CA ARG A 636 26.71 5.61 -0.26
C ARG A 636 27.34 6.64 -1.18
N ARG A 637 26.56 7.64 -1.61
CA ARG A 637 27.04 8.73 -2.46
C ARG A 637 28.09 9.57 -1.74
N VAL A 638 27.82 9.97 -0.50
CA VAL A 638 28.75 10.77 0.32
C VAL A 638 30.08 10.06 0.49
N PHE A 639 30.07 8.78 0.88
CA PHE A 639 31.30 8.00 1.02
C PHE A 639 32.05 7.79 -0.29
N GLN A 640 31.33 7.60 -1.40
CA GLN A 640 31.97 7.50 -2.72
C GLN A 640 32.67 8.82 -3.09
N ILE A 641 31.99 9.96 -2.95
CA ILE A 641 32.57 11.27 -3.25
C ILE A 641 33.80 11.52 -2.37
N GLY A 642 33.69 11.27 -1.07
CA GLY A 642 34.78 11.42 -0.12
C GLY A 642 35.99 10.54 -0.46
N ARG A 643 35.76 9.29 -0.90
CA ARG A 643 36.85 8.38 -1.33
C ARG A 643 37.48 8.84 -2.65
N ASP A 644 36.67 9.23 -3.62
CA ASP A 644 37.14 9.51 -4.99
C ASP A 644 37.80 10.88 -5.09
N THR A 645 37.37 11.86 -4.29
CA THR A 645 37.77 13.28 -4.44
C THR A 645 38.28 13.94 -3.15
N ASN A 646 38.20 13.25 -2.01
CA ASN A 646 38.46 13.82 -0.69
C ASN A 646 37.59 15.05 -0.34
N ARG A 647 36.43 15.19 -1.00
CA ARG A 647 35.43 16.22 -0.70
C ARG A 647 34.30 15.64 0.13
N TRP A 648 33.86 16.38 1.14
CA TRP A 648 32.83 15.94 2.08
C TRP A 648 31.78 17.03 2.25
N PRO A 649 30.49 16.68 2.46
CA PRO A 649 29.47 17.68 2.66
C PRO A 649 29.75 18.47 3.96
N ALA A 650 29.47 19.77 3.93
CA ALA A 650 29.47 20.63 5.12
C ALA A 650 28.16 20.47 5.90
N ALA A 651 27.07 20.18 5.18
CA ALA A 651 25.77 19.85 5.77
C ALA A 651 24.96 18.94 4.83
N ILE A 652 23.96 18.29 5.42
CA ILE A 652 22.92 17.51 4.77
C ILE A 652 21.59 17.95 5.35
N SER A 653 20.60 18.22 4.50
CA SER A 653 19.22 18.37 4.94
C SER A 653 18.28 17.58 4.06
N LYS A 654 17.68 16.57 4.67
CA LYS A 654 16.92 15.48 4.05
C LYS A 654 17.71 14.80 2.94
N ASP A 655 17.42 15.17 1.70
CA ASP A 655 18.00 14.65 0.48
C ASP A 655 18.88 15.68 -0.26
N THR A 656 19.12 16.85 0.34
CA THR A 656 20.03 17.88 -0.16
C THR A 656 21.40 17.78 0.50
N LEU A 657 22.47 17.74 -0.31
CA LEU A 657 23.86 17.84 0.13
C LEU A 657 24.38 19.26 -0.07
N ILE A 658 25.09 19.79 0.92
CA ILE A 658 25.70 21.13 0.86
C ILE A 658 27.22 20.98 0.83
N TYR A 659 27.85 21.48 -0.24
CA TYR A 659 29.31 21.55 -0.38
C TYR A 659 29.77 23.00 -0.55
N THR A 660 30.93 23.33 -0.01
CA THR A 660 31.58 24.62 -0.25
C THR A 660 32.39 24.57 -1.54
N SER A 661 32.62 25.70 -2.23
CA SER A 661 33.41 25.79 -3.46
C SER A 661 34.08 27.15 -3.61
N PRO A 662 35.26 27.26 -4.24
CA PRO A 662 35.81 28.55 -4.65
C PRO A 662 35.06 29.17 -5.84
N ASP A 663 34.36 28.37 -6.64
CA ASP A 663 33.66 28.81 -7.85
C ASP A 663 32.17 29.08 -7.58
N VAL A 664 31.58 30.03 -8.29
CA VAL A 664 30.14 30.32 -8.26
C VAL A 664 29.35 29.30 -9.09
N ASP A 665 29.97 28.71 -10.12
CA ASP A 665 29.34 27.71 -10.96
C ASP A 665 29.12 26.40 -10.18
N ALA A 666 27.89 26.19 -9.74
CA ALA A 666 27.49 25.00 -9.01
C ALA A 666 27.58 23.71 -9.85
N ALA A 667 27.38 23.77 -11.17
CA ALA A 667 27.49 22.58 -12.01
C ALA A 667 28.94 22.14 -12.15
N ALA A 668 29.85 23.10 -12.37
CA ALA A 668 31.29 22.85 -12.41
C ALA A 668 31.86 22.45 -11.04
N SER A 669 31.23 22.91 -9.95
CA SER A 669 31.63 22.64 -8.57
C SER A 669 31.10 21.33 -7.99
N TRP A 670 30.34 20.54 -8.74
CA TRP A 670 29.83 19.25 -8.27
C TRP A 670 31.00 18.28 -8.00
N PRO A 671 31.19 17.79 -6.75
CA PRO A 671 32.33 16.96 -6.41
C PRO A 671 32.14 15.48 -6.76
N GLY A 672 30.95 15.07 -7.20
CA GLY A 672 30.69 13.69 -7.59
C GLY A 672 30.93 13.42 -9.06
N LYS A 673 30.73 12.15 -9.48
CA LYS A 673 30.81 11.80 -10.89
C LYS A 673 29.73 12.55 -11.71
N PRO A 674 30.02 12.94 -12.96
CA PRO A 674 29.07 13.65 -13.83
C PRO A 674 27.76 12.89 -14.05
N GLU A 675 27.80 11.56 -14.14
CA GLU A 675 26.64 10.68 -14.30
C GLU A 675 25.64 10.76 -13.12
N HIS A 676 26.04 11.30 -11.98
CA HIS A 676 25.18 11.47 -10.81
C HIS A 676 24.66 12.90 -10.65
N TYR A 677 25.03 13.80 -11.55
CA TYR A 677 24.53 15.17 -11.62
C TYR A 677 23.35 15.26 -12.60
N GLY A 678 22.36 16.09 -12.30
CA GLY A 678 21.21 16.39 -13.17
C GLY A 678 19.85 15.98 -12.61
N ARG A 679 18.81 16.08 -13.46
CA ARG A 679 17.38 15.93 -13.06
C ARG A 679 16.88 14.48 -12.98
N GLY A 680 17.74 13.51 -13.30
CA GLY A 680 17.46 12.08 -13.28
C GLY A 680 16.98 11.57 -11.91
N LEU A 681 16.26 10.44 -11.88
CA LEU A 681 15.80 9.86 -10.63
C LEU A 681 17.00 9.37 -9.80
N GLY A 682 17.12 9.85 -8.58
CA GLY A 682 18.24 9.56 -7.69
C GLY A 682 19.54 10.33 -8.00
N HIS A 683 19.52 11.21 -9.01
CA HIS A 683 20.63 12.13 -9.32
C HIS A 683 20.52 13.39 -8.46
N PHE A 684 21.63 14.12 -8.36
CA PHE A 684 21.74 15.37 -7.63
C PHE A 684 21.67 16.54 -8.61
N LYS A 685 20.72 17.45 -8.39
CA LYS A 685 20.60 18.68 -9.19
C LYS A 685 20.88 19.89 -8.32
N TYR A 686 21.34 20.96 -8.96
CA TYR A 686 21.41 22.26 -8.32
C TYR A 686 20.04 22.70 -7.75
N GLU A 687 20.04 23.21 -6.53
CA GLU A 687 18.86 23.76 -5.84
C GLU A 687 19.07 25.23 -5.41
N GLY A 688 20.30 25.64 -5.09
CA GLY A 688 20.58 27.01 -4.67
C GLY A 688 22.01 27.21 -4.20
N SER A 689 22.39 28.47 -3.99
CA SER A 689 23.71 28.87 -3.49
C SER A 689 23.66 30.10 -2.60
N ALA A 690 24.72 30.28 -1.83
CA ALA A 690 24.98 31.51 -1.07
C ALA A 690 26.48 31.75 -0.97
N GLU A 691 26.86 33.02 -0.76
CA GLU A 691 28.24 33.37 -0.39
C GLU A 691 28.59 32.72 0.95
N LEU A 692 29.73 32.04 1.01
CA LEU A 692 30.15 31.30 2.19
C LEU A 692 30.34 32.20 3.41
N ALA A 693 30.80 33.44 3.21
CA ALA A 693 30.98 34.40 4.31
C ALA A 693 29.68 34.68 5.07
N ALA A 694 28.55 34.79 4.37
CA ALA A 694 27.23 34.98 4.98
C ALA A 694 26.65 33.65 5.52
N HIS A 695 26.99 32.54 4.86
CA HIS A 695 26.40 31.23 5.13
C HIS A 695 27.11 30.40 6.21
N ALA A 696 28.39 30.70 6.50
CA ALA A 696 29.22 29.92 7.40
C ALA A 696 28.68 29.80 8.83
N GLN A 697 27.83 30.72 9.26
CA GLN A 697 27.16 30.69 10.57
C GLN A 697 26.29 29.45 10.81
N TYR A 698 25.89 28.73 9.75
CA TYR A 698 25.10 27.50 9.84
C TYR A 698 25.94 26.22 9.99
N PHE A 699 27.27 26.32 9.83
CA PHE A 699 28.21 25.19 9.92
C PHE A 699 28.95 25.21 11.26
N THR A 700 28.23 24.94 12.34
CA THR A 700 28.75 25.13 13.72
C THR A 700 29.46 23.91 14.29
N GLY A 701 29.13 22.70 13.83
CA GLY A 701 29.56 21.44 14.45
C GLY A 701 28.71 20.99 15.64
N ASP A 702 27.74 21.79 16.06
CA ASP A 702 26.93 21.49 17.25
C ASP A 702 25.93 20.33 17.02
N ALA A 703 25.46 19.77 18.12
CA ALA A 703 24.41 18.75 18.17
C ALA A 703 23.02 19.34 17.84
N ARG A 704 22.84 19.88 16.63
CA ARG A 704 21.58 20.45 16.14
C ARG A 704 21.39 20.25 14.63
N PRO A 705 20.15 20.29 14.13
CA PRO A 705 19.84 20.23 12.70
C PRO A 705 20.51 21.37 11.91
N TYR A 706 20.67 21.16 10.61
CA TYR A 706 21.07 22.23 9.71
C TYR A 706 19.91 23.19 9.41
N GLU A 707 20.11 24.47 9.73
CA GLU A 707 19.07 25.52 9.61
C GLU A 707 19.27 26.44 8.40
N GLY A 708 20.38 26.29 7.66
CA GLY A 708 20.76 27.22 6.60
C GLY A 708 20.02 27.05 5.27
N LYS A 709 19.24 25.96 5.07
CA LYS A 709 18.70 25.60 3.74
C LYS A 709 17.93 26.74 3.07
N GLN A 710 17.13 27.50 3.82
CA GLN A 710 16.31 28.59 3.29
C GLN A 710 17.10 29.81 2.80
N GLN A 711 18.37 29.94 3.18
CA GLN A 711 19.24 31.05 2.75
C GLN A 711 19.97 30.75 1.42
N LEU A 712 19.89 29.51 0.93
CA LEU A 712 20.43 29.13 -0.36
C LEU A 712 19.39 29.45 -1.44
N VAL A 713 19.74 30.33 -2.38
CA VAL A 713 18.84 30.83 -3.42
C VAL A 713 19.37 30.49 -4.81
N GLU A 714 18.48 30.36 -5.79
CA GLU A 714 18.90 30.24 -7.19
C GLU A 714 19.54 31.57 -7.62
N ILE A 715 20.80 31.51 -8.07
CA ILE A 715 21.57 32.69 -8.51
C ILE A 715 21.56 32.83 -10.04
N PHE A 716 21.14 31.77 -10.75
CA PHE A 716 21.21 31.65 -12.21
C PHE A 716 19.84 31.35 -12.82
#